data_AF-A0A8B8CQG2-F1
#
_entry.id   AF-A0A8B8CQG2-F1
#
_cell.length_a   1.000
_cell.length_b   1.000
_cell.length_c   1.000
_cell.angle_alpha   90.00
_cell.angle_beta   90.00
_cell.angle_gamma   90.00
#
_symmetry.space_group_name_H-M   'P 1'
#
loop_
_entity.id
_entity.type
_entity.pdbx_description
1 polymer ?
#
loop_
_entity_poly.entity_id
_entity_poly.type
_entity_poly.pdbx_seq_one_letter_code
_entity_poly.pdbx_strand_id
1 'polypeptide(L)'
;MEVDVVDSYDWFENSLVHLPAGVLYEIFKHLDWMDLCRLAQTCTKFQELVQKATIWMQMKTLDFTYSPLPLAERILSIIKRCPNAEYIRIGEIVLEDTLDLFLASVFRCCPHLKKLFINTPSIDNESVEILHQKGENLKYLSVNLFDEYLDSQHLTQVIALKNLQELHLQQCRSNVFVHRLEDNPTYNIIKLVLNDSNLREENITEILRSCINLEYLDLQNSISSFPTSNLPVKNGLNKLRVLNLGLNDIQNLEAAELFPCLETLNVDMCQMLESIEVSAPLLFNFSCNACDALKKLELSPCSINSIHLRSEMLQSMQINSSSLQEVELSCNKRLSAESLMAAIPHKDLIQIVTLNKCEGISANDLNEILTEFPNLRELSVTVGETKVPWNQAQIKSEKLRTLQFGGCTILSSLPISAPALHSLSIQDCRDFEEIELLDALLYGKKITLHLQIERVRGMECLWNRVVDQRIFDNQSGVENLQELYLTDMKGIKGTILSSAICNFKFLHKLVLKGCNFLSQLPLKNCSSIEVLCIESCPKFSLLAISDCPNLHILHVKYCSMMHQCSVEANQLTETDLTGTNFSNFSLSSAELGHLTVHGVCTRESNTLNLSCPLLESISIQKCDMLTDEIVADVFARCPKLTSLTILGGHQIRHLEIPMLLEVLSLTGLRKLQQVNVTEPSQLQHLTLNNLPKFSPELRMALLKKCERTLEVLEVRAIPGEVNLSLELTSLKSLTLDQGIHLSELYIKCPKLTALRVQGCPKLSFLEIDIETLSQIQIHHSARLMGLRHMTIKIPSTRHLSNILAYYAPNLQTLTIENSWISKEELMKLGRSLMCLGNINLKNCKEENQFAGTFKPMLLGRSNNIPLNISRL
;
A
#
# COMPACT_ATOMS: atom_id res chain seq x y z
N MET A 1 26.10 15.57 -15.05
CA MET A 1 25.59 16.72 -15.83
C MET A 1 24.87 17.60 -14.84
N GLU A 2 25.50 18.74 -14.55
CA GLU A 2 24.94 19.81 -13.73
C GLU A 2 23.59 20.23 -14.31
N VAL A 3 22.58 20.34 -13.45
CA VAL A 3 21.29 20.90 -13.83
C VAL A 3 21.33 22.36 -13.42
N ASP A 4 21.66 23.21 -14.39
CA ASP A 4 21.51 24.65 -14.27
C ASP A 4 20.06 25.01 -13.95
N VAL A 5 19.93 26.00 -13.08
CA VAL A 5 18.68 26.67 -12.71
C VAL A 5 18.10 27.33 -13.96
N VAL A 6 17.01 26.77 -14.49
CA VAL A 6 16.29 27.37 -15.62
C VAL A 6 15.26 28.37 -15.09
N ASP A 7 15.49 29.64 -15.40
CA ASP A 7 14.57 30.76 -15.20
C ASP A 7 13.21 30.49 -15.86
N SER A 8 12.12 30.82 -15.16
CA SER A 8 10.74 30.44 -15.49
C SER A 8 10.09 31.25 -16.63
N TYR A 9 10.86 31.73 -17.61
CA TYR A 9 10.35 32.56 -18.72
C TYR A 9 10.31 31.91 -20.12
N ASP A 10 10.78 30.68 -20.31
CA ASP A 10 10.91 30.08 -21.67
C ASP A 10 9.83 29.07 -22.10
N TRP A 11 8.67 29.02 -21.43
CA TRP A 11 7.65 28.00 -21.80
C TRP A 11 6.94 28.30 -23.12
N PHE A 12 7.00 29.55 -23.63
CA PHE A 12 6.46 29.88 -24.96
C PHE A 12 7.42 29.54 -26.10
N GLU A 13 8.75 29.63 -25.89
CA GLU A 13 9.72 29.20 -26.90
C GLU A 13 9.90 27.67 -26.94
N ASN A 14 9.55 26.97 -25.85
CA ASN A 14 9.59 25.51 -25.75
C ASN A 14 8.24 24.82 -26.02
N SER A 15 7.29 25.48 -26.69
CA SER A 15 6.05 24.80 -27.11
C SER A 15 6.37 23.80 -28.22
N LEU A 16 5.85 22.56 -28.07
CA LEU A 16 6.02 21.47 -29.04
C LEU A 16 5.67 21.93 -30.47
N VAL A 17 4.73 22.89 -30.62
CA VAL A 17 4.31 23.43 -31.93
C VAL A 17 5.41 24.17 -32.68
N HIS A 18 6.44 24.67 -32.00
CA HIS A 18 7.55 25.41 -32.61
C HIS A 18 8.70 24.51 -33.11
N LEU A 19 8.70 23.22 -32.74
CA LEU A 19 9.70 22.28 -33.22
C LEU A 19 9.64 22.10 -34.76
N PRO A 20 10.78 21.82 -35.42
CA PRO A 20 10.81 21.48 -36.83
C PRO A 20 9.94 20.25 -37.14
N ALA A 21 9.29 20.25 -38.30
CA ALA A 21 8.41 19.16 -38.74
C ALA A 21 9.09 17.78 -38.72
N GLY A 22 10.39 17.71 -38.98
CA GLY A 22 11.18 16.47 -38.90
C GLY A 22 11.31 15.92 -37.48
N VAL A 23 11.51 16.79 -36.48
CA VAL A 23 11.59 16.39 -35.06
C VAL A 23 10.22 15.95 -34.57
N LEU A 24 9.17 16.70 -34.91
CA LEU A 24 7.80 16.34 -34.57
C LEU A 24 7.39 15.01 -35.18
N TYR A 25 7.84 14.72 -36.41
CA TYR A 25 7.62 13.42 -37.04
C TYR A 25 8.28 12.28 -36.25
N GLU A 26 9.53 12.46 -35.81
CA GLU A 26 10.25 11.48 -34.99
C GLU A 26 9.61 11.28 -33.61
N ILE A 27 8.88 12.26 -33.09
CA ILE A 27 8.09 12.11 -31.87
C ILE A 27 6.77 11.38 -32.17
N PHE A 28 6.04 11.82 -33.19
CA PHE A 28 4.70 11.32 -33.51
C PHE A 28 4.70 9.85 -33.91
N LYS A 29 5.78 9.33 -34.52
CA LYS A 29 5.90 7.90 -34.87
C LYS A 29 5.85 6.95 -33.66
N HIS A 30 6.05 7.46 -32.44
CA HIS A 30 5.98 6.67 -31.21
C HIS A 30 4.60 6.70 -30.54
N LEU A 31 3.67 7.51 -31.06
CA LEU A 31 2.33 7.65 -30.51
C LEU A 31 1.37 6.65 -31.14
N ASP A 32 0.36 6.23 -30.38
CA ASP A 32 -0.71 5.40 -30.90
C ASP A 32 -1.70 6.24 -31.74
N TRP A 33 -2.63 5.55 -32.40
CA TRP A 33 -3.62 6.20 -33.26
C TRP A 33 -4.52 7.19 -32.50
N MET A 34 -4.81 6.92 -31.23
CA MET A 34 -5.71 7.73 -30.40
C MET A 34 -5.05 9.06 -30.05
N ASP A 35 -3.80 9.00 -29.62
CA ASP A 35 -3.01 10.17 -29.27
C ASP A 35 -2.69 11.00 -30.51
N LEU A 36 -2.46 10.39 -31.68
CA LEU A 36 -2.36 11.13 -32.94
C LEU A 36 -3.67 11.85 -33.29
N CYS A 37 -4.82 11.20 -33.12
CA CYS A 37 -6.13 11.83 -33.36
C CYS A 37 -6.40 12.98 -32.38
N ARG A 38 -5.97 12.87 -31.12
CA ARG A 38 -6.05 13.96 -30.13
C ARG A 38 -5.12 15.11 -30.49
N LEU A 39 -3.87 14.81 -30.87
CA LEU A 39 -2.90 15.81 -31.31
C LEU A 39 -3.37 16.58 -32.54
N ALA A 40 -3.99 15.91 -33.50
CA ALA A 40 -4.54 16.56 -34.69
C ALA A 40 -5.64 17.60 -34.38
N GLN A 41 -6.28 17.53 -33.20
CA GLN A 41 -7.30 18.49 -32.77
C GLN A 41 -6.71 19.72 -32.08
N THR A 42 -5.42 19.72 -31.74
CA THR A 42 -4.80 20.81 -30.96
C THR A 42 -4.44 22.03 -31.80
N CYS A 43 -3.91 21.83 -33.03
CA CYS A 43 -3.56 22.91 -33.95
C CYS A 43 -3.43 22.41 -35.39
N THR A 44 -3.50 23.34 -36.35
CA THR A 44 -3.43 23.05 -37.80
C THR A 44 -2.12 22.40 -38.22
N LYS A 45 -0.99 22.82 -37.65
CA LYS A 45 0.33 22.23 -37.94
C LYS A 45 0.40 20.75 -37.56
N PHE A 46 -0.14 20.37 -36.40
CA PHE A 46 -0.18 18.95 -36.00
C PHE A 46 -1.18 18.17 -36.83
N GLN A 47 -2.32 18.77 -37.17
CA GLN A 47 -3.29 18.18 -38.09
C GLN A 47 -2.66 17.82 -39.44
N GLU A 48 -1.91 18.74 -40.05
CA GLU A 48 -1.20 18.51 -41.33
C GLU A 48 -0.13 17.42 -41.22
N LEU A 49 0.62 17.39 -40.12
CA LEU A 49 1.65 16.36 -39.89
C LEU A 49 1.02 14.98 -39.70
N VAL A 50 -0.03 14.87 -38.89
CA VAL A 50 -0.80 13.64 -38.68
C VAL A 50 -1.52 13.19 -39.97
N GLN A 51 -1.77 14.09 -40.93
CA GLN A 51 -2.33 13.68 -42.23
C GLN A 51 -1.34 12.90 -43.11
N LYS A 52 -0.02 13.00 -42.87
CA LYS A 52 0.99 12.30 -43.67
C LYS A 52 0.89 10.78 -43.53
N ALA A 53 0.82 10.09 -44.67
CA ALA A 53 0.69 8.63 -44.73
C ALA A 53 1.84 7.87 -44.05
N THR A 54 3.04 8.46 -44.02
CA THR A 54 4.24 7.79 -43.48
C THR A 54 4.15 7.46 -41.99
N ILE A 55 3.47 8.28 -41.19
CA ILE A 55 3.27 8.01 -39.75
C ILE A 55 2.41 6.75 -39.56
N TRP A 56 1.30 6.67 -40.29
CA TRP A 56 0.34 5.56 -40.20
C TRP A 56 0.89 4.26 -40.82
N MET A 57 1.72 4.35 -41.86
CA MET A 57 2.38 3.18 -42.46
C MET A 57 3.37 2.48 -41.52
N GLN A 58 3.87 3.14 -40.48
CA GLN A 58 4.77 2.53 -39.49
C GLN A 58 4.03 1.84 -38.34
N MET A 59 2.72 2.08 -38.19
CA MET A 59 1.92 1.50 -37.12
C MET A 59 1.71 0.01 -37.32
N LYS A 60 2.22 -0.78 -36.37
CA LYS A 60 2.06 -2.24 -36.36
C LYS A 60 0.93 -2.74 -35.46
N THR A 61 0.53 -1.94 -34.47
CA THR A 61 -0.43 -2.31 -33.44
C THR A 61 -1.56 -1.31 -33.38
N LEU A 62 -2.81 -1.79 -33.48
CA LEU A 62 -4.01 -0.98 -33.35
C LEU A 62 -4.91 -1.58 -32.28
N ASP A 63 -5.23 -0.81 -31.24
CA ASP A 63 -6.13 -1.23 -30.16
C ASP A 63 -7.34 -0.30 -30.09
N PHE A 64 -8.52 -0.86 -30.29
CA PHE A 64 -9.80 -0.17 -30.29
C PHE A 64 -10.68 -0.52 -29.07
N THR A 65 -10.13 -1.18 -28.05
CA THR A 65 -10.90 -1.70 -26.90
C THR A 65 -11.66 -0.62 -26.14
N TYR A 66 -11.03 0.54 -25.96
CA TYR A 66 -11.58 1.69 -25.23
C TYR A 66 -11.84 2.88 -26.18
N SER A 67 -12.25 2.60 -27.42
CA SER A 67 -12.57 3.65 -28.39
C SER A 67 -13.77 4.47 -27.89
N PRO A 68 -13.65 5.82 -27.76
CA PRO A 68 -14.74 6.67 -27.26
C PRO A 68 -15.91 6.76 -28.25
N LEU A 69 -15.69 6.38 -29.51
CA LEU A 69 -16.71 6.35 -30.57
C LEU A 69 -16.54 5.05 -31.37
N PRO A 70 -17.14 3.93 -30.93
CA PRO A 70 -16.90 2.60 -31.46
C PRO A 70 -17.62 2.32 -32.81
N LEU A 71 -17.78 3.32 -33.67
CA LEU A 71 -18.45 3.16 -34.98
C LEU A 71 -17.54 2.42 -35.97
N ALA A 72 -18.06 1.37 -36.61
CA ALA A 72 -17.31 0.53 -37.55
C ALA A 72 -16.68 1.30 -38.71
N GLU A 73 -17.41 2.25 -39.31
CA GLU A 73 -16.90 3.09 -40.41
C GLU A 73 -15.66 3.89 -39.98
N ARG A 74 -15.68 4.44 -38.75
CA ARG A 74 -14.56 5.21 -38.19
C ARG A 74 -13.36 4.33 -37.91
N ILE A 75 -13.56 3.16 -37.33
CA ILE A 75 -12.49 2.18 -37.11
C ILE A 75 -11.88 1.77 -38.45
N LEU A 76 -12.69 1.46 -39.46
CA LEU A 76 -12.20 1.15 -40.81
C LEU A 76 -11.45 2.33 -41.45
N SER A 77 -11.88 3.57 -41.23
CA SER A 77 -11.18 4.75 -41.75
C SER A 77 -9.74 4.86 -41.21
N ILE A 78 -9.52 4.43 -39.97
CA ILE A 78 -8.20 4.40 -39.33
C ILE A 78 -7.40 3.21 -39.84
N ILE A 79 -7.99 2.02 -39.86
CA ILE A 79 -7.35 0.79 -40.37
C ILE A 79 -6.88 0.97 -41.82
N LYS A 80 -7.66 1.61 -42.69
CA LYS A 80 -7.30 1.94 -44.08
C LYS A 80 -6.00 2.75 -44.20
N ARG A 81 -5.63 3.51 -43.16
CA ARG A 81 -4.39 4.31 -43.14
C ARG A 81 -3.17 3.51 -42.68
N CYS A 82 -3.39 2.32 -42.09
CA CYS A 82 -2.36 1.47 -41.49
C CYS A 82 -2.23 0.11 -42.22
N PRO A 83 -1.80 0.08 -43.50
CA PRO A 83 -1.75 -1.17 -44.27
C PRO A 83 -0.75 -2.21 -43.72
N ASN A 84 0.22 -1.78 -42.91
CA ASN A 84 1.26 -2.62 -42.30
C ASN A 84 0.91 -3.10 -40.87
N ALA A 85 -0.32 -2.92 -40.42
CA ALA A 85 -0.74 -3.39 -39.10
C ALA A 85 -0.60 -4.93 -39.02
N GLU A 86 0.12 -5.41 -38.00
CA GLU A 86 0.35 -6.83 -37.71
C GLU A 86 -0.52 -7.31 -36.53
N TYR A 87 -1.04 -6.38 -35.72
CA TYR A 87 -1.84 -6.63 -34.52
C TYR A 87 -3.05 -5.69 -34.49
N ILE A 88 -4.26 -6.24 -34.45
CA ILE A 88 -5.50 -5.48 -34.30
C ILE A 88 -6.31 -6.06 -33.14
N ARG A 89 -6.73 -5.19 -32.20
CA ARG A 89 -7.65 -5.52 -31.12
C ARG A 89 -8.93 -4.70 -31.28
N ILE A 90 -10.06 -5.37 -31.36
CA ILE A 90 -11.40 -4.78 -31.50
C ILE A 90 -12.18 -5.12 -30.23
N GLY A 91 -12.61 -4.09 -29.50
CA GLY A 91 -13.53 -4.24 -28.37
C GLY A 91 -14.99 -4.11 -28.83
N GLU A 92 -15.80 -3.49 -27.99
CA GLU A 92 -17.19 -3.18 -28.33
C GLU A 92 -17.24 -2.29 -29.58
N ILE A 93 -18.00 -2.72 -30.59
CA ILE A 93 -18.13 -2.05 -31.88
C ILE A 93 -19.61 -1.92 -32.22
N VAL A 94 -20.00 -0.72 -32.67
CA VAL A 94 -21.32 -0.44 -33.24
C VAL A 94 -21.20 -0.61 -34.75
N LEU A 95 -21.84 -1.66 -35.25
CA LEU A 95 -21.84 -2.00 -36.67
C LEU A 95 -23.06 -1.37 -37.35
N GLU A 96 -22.86 -0.76 -38.53
CA GLU A 96 -23.95 -0.34 -39.42
C GLU A 96 -24.40 -1.51 -40.32
N ASP A 97 -23.43 -2.32 -40.74
CA ASP A 97 -23.59 -3.55 -41.52
C ASP A 97 -23.26 -4.79 -40.65
N THR A 98 -23.08 -5.96 -41.26
CA THR A 98 -22.71 -7.20 -40.57
C THR A 98 -21.20 -7.29 -40.28
N LEU A 99 -20.80 -8.10 -39.28
CA LEU A 99 -19.40 -8.20 -38.83
C LEU A 99 -18.49 -8.82 -39.90
N ASP A 100 -19.00 -9.76 -40.70
CA ASP A 100 -18.30 -10.40 -41.82
C ASP A 100 -17.83 -9.36 -42.87
N LEU A 101 -18.67 -8.38 -43.22
CA LEU A 101 -18.34 -7.29 -44.14
C LEU A 101 -17.25 -6.37 -43.57
N PHE A 102 -17.33 -6.11 -42.26
CA PHE A 102 -16.30 -5.37 -41.53
C PHE A 102 -14.97 -6.13 -41.54
N LEU A 103 -14.95 -7.41 -41.14
CA LEU A 103 -13.75 -8.25 -41.15
C LEU A 103 -13.16 -8.39 -42.56
N ALA A 104 -13.99 -8.57 -43.58
CA ALA A 104 -13.56 -8.63 -44.97
C ALA A 104 -12.85 -7.34 -45.40
N SER A 105 -13.31 -6.19 -44.89
CA SER A 105 -12.65 -4.90 -45.09
C SER A 105 -11.36 -4.78 -44.30
N VAL A 106 -11.29 -5.28 -43.05
CA VAL A 106 -10.07 -5.31 -42.24
C VAL A 106 -8.98 -6.10 -42.94
N PHE A 107 -9.25 -7.34 -43.37
CA PHE A 107 -8.26 -8.16 -44.09
C PHE A 107 -7.84 -7.56 -45.43
N ARG A 108 -8.76 -6.87 -46.13
CA ARG A 108 -8.42 -6.15 -47.37
C ARG A 108 -7.45 -4.99 -47.10
N CYS A 109 -7.58 -4.30 -45.97
CA CYS A 109 -6.72 -3.17 -45.62
C CYS A 109 -5.37 -3.62 -45.06
N CYS A 110 -5.34 -4.72 -44.30
CA CYS A 110 -4.16 -5.21 -43.60
C CYS A 110 -3.84 -6.66 -44.00
N PRO A 111 -3.25 -6.92 -45.18
CA PRO A 111 -3.00 -8.27 -45.69
C PRO A 111 -1.94 -9.04 -44.89
N HIS A 112 -1.13 -8.35 -44.08
CA HIS A 112 -0.06 -8.92 -43.25
C HIS A 112 -0.45 -9.11 -41.78
N LEU A 113 -1.74 -9.04 -41.47
CA LEU A 113 -2.24 -9.21 -40.11
C LEU A 113 -1.87 -10.58 -39.53
N LYS A 114 -1.21 -10.59 -38.36
CA LYS A 114 -0.75 -11.81 -37.68
C LYS A 114 -1.53 -12.09 -36.40
N LYS A 115 -2.07 -11.06 -35.75
CA LYS A 115 -2.75 -11.16 -34.47
C LYS A 115 -4.05 -10.39 -34.53
N LEU A 116 -5.16 -11.06 -34.21
CA LEU A 116 -6.48 -10.47 -34.21
C LEU A 116 -7.19 -10.81 -32.89
N PHE A 117 -7.74 -9.81 -32.23
CA PHE A 117 -8.60 -9.96 -31.06
C PHE A 117 -9.95 -9.32 -31.35
N ILE A 118 -11.02 -10.05 -31.11
CA ILE A 118 -12.41 -9.67 -31.38
C ILE A 118 -13.21 -9.89 -30.10
N ASN A 119 -13.72 -8.82 -29.52
CA ASN A 119 -14.61 -8.87 -28.36
C ASN A 119 -15.87 -8.06 -28.65
N THR A 120 -16.73 -8.62 -29.51
CA THR A 120 -18.03 -8.06 -29.90
C THR A 120 -19.08 -9.17 -29.92
N PRO A 121 -20.32 -8.88 -29.49
CA PRO A 121 -21.40 -9.88 -29.48
C PRO A 121 -21.91 -10.26 -30.88
N SER A 122 -21.44 -9.63 -31.94
CA SER A 122 -21.97 -9.81 -33.30
C SER A 122 -21.23 -10.87 -34.13
N ILE A 123 -20.54 -11.82 -33.49
CA ILE A 123 -19.84 -12.87 -34.21
C ILE A 123 -20.76 -14.04 -34.53
N ASP A 124 -20.80 -14.40 -35.81
CA ASP A 124 -21.62 -15.47 -36.38
C ASP A 124 -20.81 -16.37 -37.33
N ASN A 125 -21.47 -17.37 -37.89
CA ASN A 125 -20.87 -18.31 -38.84
C ASN A 125 -20.31 -17.62 -40.09
N GLU A 126 -21.00 -16.59 -40.62
CA GLU A 126 -20.56 -15.82 -41.80
C GLU A 126 -19.24 -15.08 -41.51
N SER A 127 -19.13 -14.48 -40.32
CA SER A 127 -17.91 -13.82 -39.85
C SER A 127 -16.74 -14.81 -39.74
N VAL A 128 -17.01 -16.03 -39.27
CA VAL A 128 -16.02 -17.10 -39.20
C VAL A 128 -15.59 -17.58 -40.58
N GLU A 129 -16.51 -17.67 -41.54
CA GLU A 129 -16.17 -18.02 -42.91
C GLU A 129 -15.19 -17.01 -43.51
N ILE A 130 -15.38 -15.71 -43.25
CA ILE A 130 -14.42 -14.67 -43.65
C ILE A 130 -13.06 -14.83 -42.96
N LEU A 131 -13.03 -15.17 -41.66
CA LEU A 131 -11.78 -15.46 -40.94
C LEU A 131 -11.03 -16.63 -41.60
N HIS A 132 -11.74 -17.69 -41.98
CA HIS A 132 -11.15 -18.84 -42.66
C HIS A 132 -10.61 -18.48 -44.05
N GLN A 133 -11.42 -17.79 -44.87
CA GLN A 133 -11.07 -17.46 -46.26
C GLN A 133 -9.92 -16.45 -46.38
N LYS A 134 -9.77 -15.52 -45.42
CA LYS A 134 -8.82 -14.39 -45.53
C LYS A 134 -7.76 -14.33 -44.43
N GLY A 135 -7.90 -15.14 -43.38
CA GLY A 135 -7.04 -15.11 -42.19
C GLY A 135 -5.80 -16.00 -42.27
N GLU A 136 -5.36 -16.46 -43.45
CA GLU A 136 -4.26 -17.43 -43.58
C GLU A 136 -2.94 -17.02 -42.91
N ASN A 137 -2.68 -15.72 -42.74
CA ASN A 137 -1.47 -15.19 -42.10
C ASN A 137 -1.57 -15.06 -40.56
N LEU A 138 -2.74 -15.32 -39.97
CA LEU A 138 -2.94 -15.22 -38.54
C LEU A 138 -2.14 -16.30 -37.80
N LYS A 139 -1.43 -15.87 -36.76
CA LYS A 139 -0.72 -16.70 -35.78
C LYS A 139 -1.41 -16.70 -34.43
N TYR A 140 -2.13 -15.63 -34.11
CA TYR A 140 -2.90 -15.47 -32.88
C TYR A 140 -4.32 -15.01 -33.22
N LEU A 141 -5.31 -15.70 -32.68
CA LEU A 141 -6.70 -15.30 -32.76
C LEU A 141 -7.33 -15.40 -31.38
N SER A 142 -8.00 -14.33 -30.95
CA SER A 142 -8.83 -14.33 -29.75
C SER A 142 -10.21 -13.81 -30.06
N VAL A 143 -11.20 -14.58 -29.63
CA VAL A 143 -12.60 -14.31 -29.89
C VAL A 143 -13.38 -14.59 -28.62
N ASN A 144 -14.17 -13.61 -28.19
CA ASN A 144 -15.23 -13.84 -27.20
C ASN A 144 -16.56 -14.04 -27.93
N LEU A 145 -17.21 -15.17 -27.68
CA LEU A 145 -18.44 -15.54 -28.39
C LEU A 145 -19.71 -15.00 -27.73
N PHE A 146 -19.65 -14.46 -26.50
CA PHE A 146 -20.84 -13.91 -25.83
C PHE A 146 -22.05 -14.86 -25.82
N ASP A 147 -21.79 -16.16 -25.67
CA ASP A 147 -22.81 -17.23 -25.72
C ASP A 147 -23.52 -17.43 -27.09
N GLU A 148 -23.06 -16.78 -28.16
CA GLU A 148 -23.55 -17.00 -29.52
C GLU A 148 -23.23 -18.41 -30.02
N TYR A 149 -24.17 -19.00 -30.76
CA TYR A 149 -24.03 -20.36 -31.29
C TYR A 149 -23.28 -20.33 -32.63
N LEU A 150 -21.98 -20.64 -32.61
CA LEU A 150 -21.24 -21.02 -33.81
C LEU A 150 -21.42 -22.50 -34.09
N ASP A 151 -21.74 -22.91 -35.31
CA ASP A 151 -21.76 -24.34 -35.56
C ASP A 151 -20.35 -24.95 -35.54
N SER A 152 -20.31 -26.25 -35.34
CA SER A 152 -19.05 -26.97 -35.14
C SER A 152 -18.19 -27.03 -36.41
N GLN A 153 -18.80 -26.92 -37.60
CA GLN A 153 -18.08 -26.90 -38.87
C GLN A 153 -17.27 -25.61 -39.01
N HIS A 154 -17.85 -24.47 -38.65
CA HIS A 154 -17.17 -23.18 -38.70
C HIS A 154 -16.05 -23.07 -37.65
N LEU A 155 -16.25 -23.59 -36.43
CA LEU A 155 -15.17 -23.66 -35.42
C LEU A 155 -13.98 -24.50 -35.89
N THR A 156 -14.25 -25.62 -36.56
CA THR A 156 -13.22 -26.47 -37.16
C THR A 156 -12.41 -25.72 -38.22
N GLN A 157 -13.06 -24.88 -39.04
CA GLN A 157 -12.40 -24.06 -40.06
C GLN A 157 -11.44 -23.02 -39.46
N VAL A 158 -11.76 -22.46 -38.29
CA VAL A 158 -10.88 -21.52 -37.57
C VAL A 158 -9.60 -22.22 -37.12
N ILE A 159 -9.72 -23.41 -36.55
CA ILE A 159 -8.58 -24.18 -36.06
C ILE A 159 -7.71 -24.71 -37.21
N ALA A 160 -8.33 -24.97 -38.36
CA ALA A 160 -7.65 -25.38 -39.59
C ALA A 160 -6.84 -24.26 -40.26
N LEU A 161 -6.81 -23.04 -39.72
CA LEU A 161 -5.96 -21.97 -40.23
C LEU A 161 -4.49 -22.37 -40.17
N LYS A 162 -3.87 -22.45 -41.35
CA LYS A 162 -2.55 -23.05 -41.57
C LYS A 162 -1.43 -22.53 -40.66
N ASN A 163 -1.41 -21.23 -40.38
CA ASN A 163 -0.36 -20.57 -39.60
C ASN A 163 -0.76 -20.27 -38.15
N LEU A 164 -1.97 -20.63 -37.73
CA LEU A 164 -2.48 -20.34 -36.40
C LEU A 164 -1.74 -21.18 -35.36
N GLN A 165 -1.20 -20.52 -34.33
CA GLN A 165 -0.42 -21.13 -33.25
C GLN A 165 -1.11 -20.95 -31.89
N GLU A 166 -1.79 -19.82 -31.70
CA GLU A 166 -2.49 -19.48 -30.47
C GLU A 166 -3.96 -19.17 -30.78
N LEU A 167 -4.86 -19.90 -30.13
CA LEU A 167 -6.30 -19.69 -30.26
C LEU A 167 -6.92 -19.52 -28.87
N HIS A 168 -7.64 -18.43 -28.70
CA HIS A 168 -8.39 -18.12 -27.49
C HIS A 168 -9.85 -17.96 -27.84
N LEU A 169 -10.68 -18.92 -27.44
CA LEU A 169 -12.14 -18.82 -27.53
C LEU A 169 -12.69 -18.74 -26.11
N GLN A 170 -13.56 -17.79 -25.86
CA GLN A 170 -14.29 -17.69 -24.60
C GLN A 170 -15.78 -17.88 -24.86
N GLN A 171 -16.47 -18.51 -23.91
CA GLN A 171 -17.93 -18.70 -23.96
C GLN A 171 -18.39 -19.55 -25.16
N CYS A 172 -17.64 -20.59 -25.51
CA CYS A 172 -17.97 -21.47 -26.62
C CYS A 172 -18.99 -22.54 -26.21
N ARG A 173 -20.19 -22.48 -26.79
CA ARG A 173 -21.29 -23.45 -26.52
C ARG A 173 -21.32 -24.64 -27.46
N SER A 174 -20.52 -24.63 -28.51
CA SER A 174 -20.57 -25.61 -29.59
C SER A 174 -19.37 -26.54 -29.60
N ASN A 175 -19.55 -27.70 -30.26
CA ASN A 175 -18.47 -28.64 -30.48
C ASN A 175 -17.37 -27.99 -31.33
N VAL A 176 -16.13 -28.05 -30.85
CA VAL A 176 -15.01 -27.40 -31.51
C VAL A 176 -14.53 -28.19 -32.75
N PHE A 177 -14.87 -29.49 -32.86
CA PHE A 177 -14.45 -30.38 -33.95
C PHE A 177 -15.62 -31.23 -34.47
N VAL A 178 -15.65 -31.50 -35.79
CA VAL A 178 -16.71 -32.28 -36.48
C VAL A 178 -16.20 -33.49 -37.26
N HIS A 179 -14.90 -33.78 -37.23
CA HIS A 179 -14.36 -34.80 -38.14
C HIS A 179 -14.83 -36.21 -37.81
N ARG A 180 -15.04 -37.01 -38.87
CA ARG A 180 -15.14 -38.47 -38.74
C ARG A 180 -13.76 -39.00 -38.36
N LEU A 181 -13.73 -40.05 -37.54
CA LEU A 181 -12.53 -40.73 -37.03
C LEU A 181 -11.49 -41.17 -38.10
N GLU A 182 -11.80 -41.07 -39.39
CA GLU A 182 -11.01 -41.59 -40.51
C GLU A 182 -10.02 -40.56 -41.12
N ASP A 183 -10.19 -39.25 -40.90
CA ASP A 183 -9.43 -38.20 -41.62
C ASP A 183 -8.11 -37.76 -40.93
N ASN A 184 -7.93 -38.01 -39.61
CA ASN A 184 -6.76 -37.64 -38.79
C ASN A 184 -6.08 -36.29 -39.14
N PRO A 185 -6.80 -35.15 -39.11
CA PRO A 185 -6.21 -33.85 -39.36
C PRO A 185 -5.23 -33.47 -38.24
N THR A 186 -4.15 -32.75 -38.57
CA THR A 186 -3.19 -32.22 -37.59
C THR A 186 -3.14 -30.70 -37.68
N TYR A 187 -3.25 -30.03 -36.53
CA TYR A 187 -3.25 -28.58 -36.42
C TYR A 187 -1.95 -28.05 -35.80
N ASN A 188 -1.56 -26.84 -36.20
CA ASN A 188 -0.33 -26.17 -35.75
C ASN A 188 -0.48 -25.42 -34.40
N ILE A 189 -1.56 -25.67 -33.68
CA ILE A 189 -1.87 -25.01 -32.40
C ILE A 189 -0.88 -25.48 -31.32
N ILE A 190 -0.26 -24.50 -30.67
CA ILE A 190 0.66 -24.64 -29.53
C ILE A 190 -0.05 -24.22 -28.24
N LYS A 191 -0.91 -23.21 -28.30
CA LYS A 191 -1.68 -22.70 -27.17
C LYS A 191 -3.15 -22.64 -27.50
N LEU A 192 -3.96 -23.29 -26.67
CA LEU A 192 -5.41 -23.31 -26.80
C LEU A 192 -6.05 -22.89 -25.48
N VAL A 193 -6.90 -21.87 -25.53
CA VAL A 193 -7.67 -21.37 -24.39
C VAL A 193 -9.14 -21.45 -24.78
N LEU A 194 -9.94 -22.19 -24.02
CA LEU A 194 -11.37 -22.42 -24.30
C LEU A 194 -12.24 -22.07 -23.09
N ASN A 195 -11.89 -21.04 -22.33
CA ASN A 195 -12.49 -20.76 -21.03
C ASN A 195 -14.00 -20.46 -21.11
N ASP A 196 -14.72 -20.74 -20.02
CA ASP A 196 -16.17 -20.50 -19.89
C ASP A 196 -17.02 -21.22 -20.95
N SER A 197 -16.55 -22.35 -21.47
CA SER A 197 -17.21 -23.12 -22.53
C SER A 197 -18.07 -24.27 -21.97
N ASN A 198 -18.83 -24.98 -22.82
CA ASN A 198 -19.56 -26.19 -22.41
C ASN A 198 -19.10 -27.40 -23.24
N LEU A 199 -17.87 -27.83 -22.98
CA LEU A 199 -17.20 -28.89 -23.75
C LEU A 199 -17.49 -30.26 -23.15
N ARG A 200 -17.77 -31.23 -24.03
CA ARG A 200 -17.87 -32.65 -23.69
C ARG A 200 -16.49 -33.30 -23.80
N GLU A 201 -16.33 -34.43 -23.11
CA GLU A 201 -15.10 -35.23 -23.12
C GLU A 201 -14.61 -35.61 -24.53
N GLU A 202 -15.55 -35.92 -25.44
CA GLU A 202 -15.29 -36.21 -26.85
C GLU A 202 -14.58 -35.05 -27.55
N ASN A 203 -14.93 -33.80 -27.21
CA ASN A 203 -14.29 -32.61 -27.78
C ASN A 203 -12.84 -32.50 -27.32
N ILE A 204 -12.57 -32.76 -26.04
CA ILE A 204 -11.22 -32.71 -25.47
C ILE A 204 -10.36 -33.81 -26.06
N THR A 205 -10.92 -35.01 -26.22
CA THR A 205 -10.24 -36.15 -26.85
C THR A 205 -9.81 -35.81 -28.28
N GLU A 206 -10.67 -35.12 -29.03
CA GLU A 206 -10.38 -34.67 -30.38
C GLU A 206 -9.34 -33.54 -30.42
N ILE A 207 -9.39 -32.59 -29.47
CA ILE A 207 -8.33 -31.57 -29.28
C ILE A 207 -6.98 -32.24 -29.11
N LEU A 208 -6.89 -33.19 -28.17
CA LEU A 208 -5.65 -33.88 -27.86
C LEU A 208 -5.16 -34.75 -29.04
N ARG A 209 -6.07 -35.32 -29.83
CA ARG A 209 -5.73 -36.08 -31.04
C ARG A 209 -5.18 -35.18 -32.15
N SER A 210 -5.85 -34.06 -32.41
CA SER A 210 -5.58 -33.22 -33.58
C SER A 210 -4.50 -32.14 -33.34
N CYS A 211 -4.30 -31.69 -32.10
CA CYS A 211 -3.30 -30.67 -31.73
C CYS A 211 -2.04 -31.32 -31.12
N ILE A 212 -1.28 -32.06 -31.92
CA ILE A 212 -0.09 -32.82 -31.46
C ILE A 212 1.08 -31.96 -30.94
N ASN A 213 1.06 -30.65 -31.22
CA ASN A 213 2.09 -29.68 -30.78
C ASN A 213 1.65 -28.82 -29.59
N LEU A 214 0.54 -29.17 -28.95
CA LEU A 214 -0.04 -28.40 -27.86
C LEU A 214 0.89 -28.40 -26.62
N GLU A 215 1.33 -27.21 -26.21
CA GLU A 215 2.13 -26.99 -25.01
C GLU A 215 1.32 -26.35 -23.87
N TYR A 216 0.23 -25.63 -24.20
CA TYR A 216 -0.62 -24.95 -23.23
C TYR A 216 -2.09 -25.20 -23.54
N LEU A 217 -2.81 -25.73 -22.55
CA LEU A 217 -4.25 -25.97 -22.62
C LEU A 217 -4.94 -25.36 -21.39
N ASP A 218 -5.86 -24.45 -21.63
CA ASP A 218 -6.69 -23.83 -20.61
C ASP A 218 -8.16 -24.09 -20.89
N LEU A 219 -8.79 -24.79 -19.95
CA LEU A 219 -10.18 -25.24 -19.97
C LEU A 219 -10.89 -24.75 -18.71
N GLN A 220 -10.48 -23.59 -18.16
CA GLN A 220 -11.09 -23.06 -16.96
C GLN A 220 -12.61 -22.89 -17.14
N ASN A 221 -13.41 -23.38 -16.19
CA ASN A 221 -14.88 -23.31 -16.23
C ASN A 221 -15.49 -23.79 -17.56
N SER A 222 -14.97 -24.89 -18.13
CA SER A 222 -15.30 -25.35 -19.48
C SER A 222 -15.81 -26.79 -19.60
N ILE A 223 -15.57 -27.62 -18.59
CA ILE A 223 -15.70 -29.08 -18.67
C ILE A 223 -16.28 -29.70 -17.40
N SER A 224 -16.92 -30.85 -17.56
CA SER A 224 -17.37 -31.71 -16.45
C SER A 224 -16.57 -33.01 -16.30
N SER A 225 -15.79 -33.39 -17.32
CA SER A 225 -14.84 -34.51 -17.26
C SER A 225 -13.64 -34.22 -18.16
N PHE A 226 -12.47 -34.77 -17.81
CA PHE A 226 -11.25 -34.71 -18.62
C PHE A 226 -10.88 -36.13 -19.08
N PRO A 227 -10.60 -36.37 -20.37
CA PRO A 227 -10.29 -37.69 -20.87
C PRO A 227 -8.90 -38.11 -20.41
N THR A 228 -8.84 -39.19 -19.64
CA THR A 228 -7.60 -39.73 -19.10
C THR A 228 -7.32 -41.17 -19.51
N SER A 229 -8.21 -41.76 -20.32
CA SER A 229 -8.10 -43.12 -20.84
C SER A 229 -8.43 -43.18 -22.33
N ASN A 230 -7.95 -44.22 -23.03
CA ASN A 230 -8.21 -44.45 -24.46
C ASN A 230 -7.72 -43.33 -25.40
N LEU A 231 -6.63 -42.64 -25.05
CA LEU A 231 -6.02 -41.64 -25.91
C LEU A 231 -5.12 -42.29 -26.99
N PRO A 232 -4.97 -41.66 -28.17
CA PRO A 232 -4.10 -42.17 -29.21
C PRO A 232 -2.62 -42.08 -28.81
N VAL A 233 -1.79 -43.04 -29.27
CA VAL A 233 -0.33 -43.14 -28.96
C VAL A 233 0.43 -41.83 -29.23
N LYS A 234 0.02 -41.08 -30.26
CA LYS A 234 0.47 -39.71 -30.51
C LYS A 234 -0.70 -38.77 -30.21
N ASN A 235 -0.65 -38.15 -29.04
CA ASN A 235 -1.59 -37.12 -28.62
C ASN A 235 -0.82 -35.88 -28.14
N GLY A 236 -1.52 -34.76 -27.98
CA GLY A 236 -0.99 -33.48 -27.52
C GLY A 236 -0.45 -33.50 -26.09
N LEU A 237 -0.80 -34.50 -25.26
CA LEU A 237 -0.29 -34.60 -23.88
C LEU A 237 1.23 -34.78 -23.85
N ASN A 238 1.83 -35.38 -24.88
CA ASN A 238 3.26 -35.63 -24.95
C ASN A 238 4.12 -34.35 -24.93
N LYS A 239 3.56 -33.21 -25.33
CA LYS A 239 4.24 -31.91 -25.32
C LYS A 239 3.60 -30.91 -24.36
N LEU A 240 2.50 -31.28 -23.71
CA LEU A 240 1.76 -30.38 -22.85
C LEU A 240 2.60 -30.02 -21.63
N ARG A 241 2.84 -28.72 -21.44
CA ARG A 241 3.60 -28.15 -20.32
C ARG A 241 2.69 -27.51 -19.28
N VAL A 242 1.58 -26.93 -19.71
CA VAL A 242 0.60 -26.26 -18.83
C VAL A 242 -0.80 -26.81 -19.08
N LEU A 243 -1.45 -27.26 -18.01
CA LEU A 243 -2.84 -27.67 -18.00
C LEU A 243 -3.60 -26.89 -16.92
N ASN A 244 -4.56 -26.07 -17.33
CA ASN A 244 -5.46 -25.36 -16.43
C ASN A 244 -6.88 -25.91 -16.53
N LEU A 245 -7.34 -26.48 -15.41
CA LEU A 245 -8.67 -27.06 -15.23
C LEU A 245 -9.43 -26.38 -14.10
N GLY A 246 -9.04 -25.17 -13.67
CA GLY A 246 -9.72 -24.50 -12.55
C GLY A 246 -11.21 -24.21 -12.81
N LEU A 247 -11.98 -23.97 -11.75
CA LEU A 247 -13.41 -23.66 -11.78
C LEU A 247 -14.29 -24.70 -12.50
N ASN A 248 -13.82 -25.95 -12.66
CA ASN A 248 -14.60 -26.99 -13.32
C ASN A 248 -15.31 -27.91 -12.33
N ASP A 249 -16.42 -28.52 -12.78
CA ASP A 249 -17.17 -29.52 -12.03
C ASP A 249 -16.65 -30.95 -12.25
N ILE A 250 -15.33 -31.09 -12.46
CA ILE A 250 -14.68 -32.41 -12.67
C ILE A 250 -14.74 -33.20 -11.36
N GLN A 251 -15.18 -34.45 -11.44
CA GLN A 251 -15.20 -35.35 -10.28
C GLN A 251 -13.85 -36.04 -10.05
N ASN A 252 -13.22 -36.56 -11.11
CA ASN A 252 -11.98 -37.32 -10.99
C ASN A 252 -10.99 -36.92 -12.08
N LEU A 253 -9.71 -36.82 -11.73
CA LEU A 253 -8.60 -36.65 -12.67
C LEU A 253 -7.61 -37.81 -12.48
N GLU A 254 -7.98 -38.99 -13.00
CA GLU A 254 -7.22 -40.23 -12.86
C GLU A 254 -6.55 -40.59 -14.18
N ALA A 255 -5.27 -40.22 -14.34
CA ALA A 255 -4.51 -40.45 -15.55
C ALA A 255 -3.74 -41.77 -15.52
N ALA A 256 -4.19 -42.72 -16.35
CA ALA A 256 -3.44 -43.94 -16.62
C ALA A 256 -2.19 -43.70 -17.47
N GLU A 257 -2.17 -42.62 -18.26
CA GLU A 257 -1.05 -42.22 -19.10
C GLU A 257 -0.14 -41.19 -18.41
N LEU A 258 1.16 -41.25 -18.71
CA LEU A 258 2.15 -40.29 -18.23
C LEU A 258 1.96 -38.93 -18.92
N PHE A 259 2.08 -37.85 -18.14
CA PHE A 259 2.28 -36.49 -18.65
C PHE A 259 3.77 -36.16 -18.66
N PRO A 260 4.52 -36.50 -19.73
CA PRO A 260 5.99 -36.47 -19.69
C PRO A 260 6.57 -35.07 -19.58
N CYS A 261 5.89 -34.06 -20.15
CA CYS A 261 6.36 -32.68 -20.24
C CYS A 261 5.62 -31.70 -19.33
N LEU A 262 4.66 -32.17 -18.53
CA LEU A 262 3.80 -31.29 -17.75
C LEU A 262 4.58 -30.65 -16.61
N GLU A 263 4.63 -29.32 -16.61
CA GLU A 263 5.36 -28.49 -15.65
C GLU A 263 4.40 -27.81 -14.66
N THR A 264 3.19 -27.48 -15.13
CA THR A 264 2.15 -26.78 -14.35
C THR A 264 0.79 -27.46 -14.48
N LEU A 265 0.19 -27.78 -13.33
CA LEU A 265 -1.20 -28.26 -13.23
C LEU A 265 -1.99 -27.38 -12.27
N ASN A 266 -3.07 -26.78 -12.75
CA ASN A 266 -4.01 -25.99 -11.95
C ASN A 266 -5.38 -26.67 -11.94
N VAL A 267 -5.88 -26.99 -10.75
CA VAL A 267 -7.23 -27.54 -10.51
C VAL A 267 -7.98 -26.72 -9.45
N ASP A 268 -7.63 -25.43 -9.29
CA ASP A 268 -8.21 -24.56 -8.29
C ASP A 268 -9.73 -24.42 -8.44
N MET A 269 -10.44 -24.38 -7.31
CA MET A 269 -11.88 -24.17 -7.23
C MET A 269 -12.71 -25.25 -7.95
N CYS A 270 -12.16 -26.44 -8.18
CA CYS A 270 -12.92 -27.59 -8.63
C CYS A 270 -13.66 -28.23 -7.44
N GLN A 271 -14.84 -27.71 -7.12
CA GLN A 271 -15.56 -28.05 -5.89
C GLN A 271 -16.05 -29.50 -5.84
N MET A 272 -16.27 -30.13 -7.00
CA MET A 272 -16.74 -31.52 -7.11
C MET A 272 -15.59 -32.54 -7.21
N LEU A 273 -14.34 -32.09 -7.24
CA LEU A 273 -13.18 -32.95 -7.46
C LEU A 273 -12.93 -33.83 -6.24
N GLU A 274 -13.11 -35.15 -6.39
CA GLU A 274 -12.94 -36.17 -5.37
C GLU A 274 -11.58 -36.88 -5.44
N SER A 275 -11.02 -37.10 -6.63
CA SER A 275 -9.72 -37.77 -6.80
C SER A 275 -8.82 -37.10 -7.84
N ILE A 276 -7.51 -37.10 -7.55
CA ILE A 276 -6.43 -36.74 -8.49
C ILE A 276 -5.39 -37.85 -8.45
N GLU A 277 -5.11 -38.48 -9.58
CA GLU A 277 -4.02 -39.43 -9.77
C GLU A 277 -3.27 -39.05 -11.04
N VAL A 278 -2.10 -38.42 -10.89
CA VAL A 278 -1.33 -37.87 -12.01
C VAL A 278 0.14 -38.28 -11.93
N SER A 279 0.64 -38.79 -13.06
CA SER A 279 2.04 -39.15 -13.25
C SER A 279 2.74 -38.13 -14.14
N ALA A 280 3.48 -37.19 -13.56
CA ALA A 280 4.06 -36.04 -14.25
C ALA A 280 5.48 -35.72 -13.73
N PRO A 281 6.54 -36.36 -14.26
CA PRO A 281 7.90 -36.28 -13.71
C PRO A 281 8.47 -34.86 -13.62
N LEU A 282 8.10 -33.98 -14.56
CA LEU A 282 8.56 -32.60 -14.64
C LEU A 282 7.65 -31.60 -13.92
N LEU A 283 6.58 -32.06 -13.27
CA LEU A 283 5.64 -31.19 -12.56
C LEU A 283 6.35 -30.57 -11.36
N PHE A 284 6.53 -29.26 -11.39
CA PHE A 284 7.11 -28.49 -10.28
C PHE A 284 6.13 -27.44 -9.73
N ASN A 285 5.08 -27.10 -10.49
CA ASN A 285 4.05 -26.14 -10.10
C ASN A 285 2.67 -26.81 -10.07
N PHE A 286 2.12 -26.97 -8.87
CA PHE A 286 0.81 -27.61 -8.68
C PHE A 286 -0.05 -26.72 -7.79
N SER A 287 -1.28 -26.47 -8.22
CA SER A 287 -2.26 -25.68 -7.47
C SER A 287 -3.57 -26.44 -7.32
N CYS A 288 -4.04 -26.57 -6.09
CA CYS A 288 -5.29 -27.22 -5.72
C CYS A 288 -5.91 -26.53 -4.50
N ASN A 289 -6.36 -25.29 -4.73
CA ASN A 289 -6.99 -24.46 -3.73
C ASN A 289 -8.52 -24.59 -3.80
N ALA A 290 -9.18 -24.65 -2.64
CA ALA A 290 -10.64 -24.68 -2.53
C ALA A 290 -11.31 -25.87 -3.26
N CYS A 291 -10.68 -27.04 -3.19
CA CYS A 291 -11.24 -28.31 -3.66
C CYS A 291 -11.74 -29.12 -2.46
N ASP A 292 -12.84 -28.66 -1.86
CA ASP A 292 -13.31 -29.17 -0.56
C ASP A 292 -13.78 -30.63 -0.61
N ALA A 293 -14.20 -31.13 -1.77
CA ALA A 293 -14.60 -32.53 -1.98
C ALA A 293 -13.43 -33.51 -2.16
N LEU A 294 -12.19 -33.03 -2.30
CA LEU A 294 -11.03 -33.88 -2.62
C LEU A 294 -10.78 -34.89 -1.51
N LYS A 295 -10.89 -36.19 -1.84
CA LYS A 295 -10.68 -37.32 -0.93
C LYS A 295 -9.32 -38.00 -1.15
N LYS A 296 -8.83 -38.04 -2.39
CA LYS A 296 -7.60 -38.74 -2.78
C LYS A 296 -6.70 -37.86 -3.64
N LEU A 297 -5.40 -37.78 -3.29
CA LEU A 297 -4.38 -37.09 -4.09
C LEU A 297 -3.14 -37.98 -4.26
N GLU A 298 -2.85 -38.39 -5.48
CA GLU A 298 -1.62 -39.11 -5.84
C GLU A 298 -0.88 -38.39 -6.96
N LEU A 299 0.34 -37.93 -6.66
CA LEU A 299 1.27 -37.32 -7.61
C LEU A 299 2.53 -38.17 -7.68
N SER A 300 2.67 -39.00 -8.72
CA SER A 300 3.76 -39.96 -8.79
C SER A 300 4.17 -40.36 -10.21
N PRO A 301 5.43 -40.14 -10.63
CA PRO A 301 6.47 -39.30 -10.00
C PRO A 301 6.27 -37.81 -10.32
N CYS A 302 6.82 -36.91 -9.52
CA CYS A 302 6.86 -35.46 -9.78
C CYS A 302 8.15 -34.78 -9.24
N SER A 303 8.31 -33.49 -9.51
CA SER A 303 9.47 -32.66 -9.09
C SER A 303 9.04 -31.40 -8.32
N ILE A 304 7.92 -31.50 -7.58
CA ILE A 304 7.38 -30.40 -6.77
C ILE A 304 8.29 -30.15 -5.56
N ASN A 305 8.56 -28.88 -5.24
CA ASN A 305 9.36 -28.50 -4.07
C ASN A 305 8.48 -28.15 -2.85
N SER A 306 7.31 -27.53 -3.08
CA SER A 306 6.35 -27.21 -2.04
C SER A 306 4.94 -27.60 -2.46
N ILE A 307 4.15 -28.07 -1.51
CA ILE A 307 2.74 -28.34 -1.74
C ILE A 307 1.89 -27.58 -0.74
N HIS A 308 0.90 -26.85 -1.24
CA HIS A 308 -0.04 -26.06 -0.44
C HIS A 308 -1.44 -26.54 -0.79
N LEU A 309 -2.13 -27.12 0.20
CA LEU A 309 -3.45 -27.72 0.01
C LEU A 309 -4.44 -27.19 1.02
N ARG A 310 -5.59 -26.79 0.50
CA ARG A 310 -6.77 -26.46 1.29
C ARG A 310 -7.88 -27.43 0.89
N SER A 311 -8.12 -28.44 1.73
CA SER A 311 -9.14 -29.45 1.49
C SER A 311 -9.68 -30.02 2.80
N GLU A 312 -11.00 -30.00 2.98
CA GLU A 312 -11.65 -30.53 4.17
C GLU A 312 -11.72 -32.07 4.20
N MET A 313 -11.84 -32.70 3.03
CA MET A 313 -12.24 -34.11 2.91
C MET A 313 -11.09 -35.07 2.58
N LEU A 314 -9.86 -34.58 2.41
CA LEU A 314 -8.71 -35.40 1.99
C LEU A 314 -8.44 -36.50 3.01
N GLN A 315 -8.49 -37.76 2.55
CA GLN A 315 -8.31 -38.99 3.34
C GLN A 315 -7.02 -39.72 3.00
N SER A 316 -6.61 -39.67 1.73
CA SER A 316 -5.43 -40.35 1.21
C SER A 316 -4.58 -39.38 0.40
N MET A 317 -3.28 -39.41 0.64
CA MET A 317 -2.29 -38.61 -0.06
C MET A 317 -1.08 -39.48 -0.39
N GLN A 318 -0.50 -39.32 -1.58
CA GLN A 318 0.79 -39.87 -1.94
C GLN A 318 1.51 -38.89 -2.87
N ILE A 319 2.68 -38.38 -2.46
CA ILE A 319 3.46 -37.41 -3.23
C ILE A 319 4.87 -37.95 -3.37
N ASN A 320 5.14 -38.54 -4.53
CA ASN A 320 6.46 -39.06 -4.86
C ASN A 320 7.27 -37.98 -5.60
N SER A 321 7.83 -37.05 -4.83
CA SER A 321 8.75 -36.01 -5.32
C SER A 321 10.13 -36.16 -4.70
N SER A 322 11.15 -36.14 -5.55
CA SER A 322 12.57 -36.19 -5.13
C SER A 322 13.11 -34.83 -4.64
N SER A 323 12.28 -33.79 -4.64
CA SER A 323 12.66 -32.42 -4.29
C SER A 323 11.74 -31.76 -3.26
N LEU A 324 10.74 -32.47 -2.71
CA LEU A 324 9.76 -31.88 -1.79
C LEU A 324 10.42 -31.50 -0.45
N GLN A 325 10.35 -30.21 -0.10
CA GLN A 325 10.89 -29.66 1.14
C GLN A 325 9.82 -29.06 2.05
N GLU A 326 8.68 -28.66 1.50
CA GLU A 326 7.62 -27.95 2.21
C GLU A 326 6.24 -28.57 1.97
N VAL A 327 5.49 -28.74 3.06
CA VAL A 327 4.11 -29.26 3.04
C VAL A 327 3.23 -28.37 3.89
N GLU A 328 2.26 -27.72 3.25
CA GLU A 328 1.21 -26.95 3.90
C GLU A 328 -0.15 -27.62 3.67
N LEU A 329 -0.81 -27.97 4.77
CA LEU A 329 -2.18 -28.47 4.78
C LEU A 329 -3.06 -27.55 5.61
N SER A 330 -4.20 -27.17 5.05
CA SER A 330 -5.16 -26.31 5.73
C SER A 330 -6.60 -26.84 5.69
N CYS A 331 -7.31 -26.65 6.80
CA CYS A 331 -8.71 -27.01 7.02
C CYS A 331 -9.06 -28.49 6.86
N ASN A 332 -8.08 -29.40 6.91
CA ASN A 332 -8.33 -30.80 6.69
C ASN A 332 -8.97 -31.50 7.91
N LYS A 333 -10.08 -32.22 7.70
CA LYS A 333 -10.84 -32.87 8.79
C LYS A 333 -10.66 -34.39 8.86
N ARG A 334 -9.91 -34.99 7.94
CA ARG A 334 -9.98 -36.45 7.69
C ARG A 334 -8.62 -37.15 7.61
N LEU A 335 -7.57 -36.47 7.17
CA LEU A 335 -6.22 -37.01 7.04
C LEU A 335 -5.60 -37.18 8.43
N SER A 336 -5.24 -38.41 8.77
CA SER A 336 -4.50 -38.72 9.98
C SER A 336 -3.01 -38.42 9.82
N ALA A 337 -2.30 -38.28 10.94
CA ALA A 337 -0.85 -38.11 10.92
C ALA A 337 -0.12 -39.31 10.29
N GLU A 338 -0.57 -40.54 10.58
CA GLU A 338 -0.03 -41.76 9.96
C GLU A 338 -0.13 -41.72 8.43
N SER A 339 -1.29 -41.31 7.90
CA SER A 339 -1.49 -41.12 6.47
C SER A 339 -0.60 -40.03 5.88
N LEU A 340 -0.42 -38.90 6.59
CA LEU A 340 0.50 -37.84 6.16
C LEU A 340 1.95 -38.32 6.09
N MET A 341 2.39 -39.09 7.08
CA MET A 341 3.74 -39.63 7.12
C MET A 341 3.92 -40.71 6.04
N ALA A 342 2.92 -41.55 5.78
CA ALA A 342 2.95 -42.53 4.70
C ALA A 342 2.90 -41.88 3.30
N ALA A 343 2.31 -40.68 3.18
CA ALA A 343 2.16 -39.97 1.92
C ALA A 343 3.48 -39.52 1.28
N ILE A 344 4.53 -39.34 2.07
CA ILE A 344 5.79 -38.73 1.64
C ILE A 344 6.92 -39.77 1.73
N PRO A 345 7.39 -40.32 0.60
CA PRO A 345 8.45 -41.33 0.59
C PRO A 345 9.81 -40.78 1.07
N HIS A 346 10.16 -39.55 0.68
CA HIS A 346 11.45 -38.91 0.93
C HIS A 346 11.40 -37.96 2.15
N LYS A 347 11.05 -38.50 3.32
CA LYS A 347 10.88 -37.73 4.57
C LYS A 347 12.11 -36.92 4.99
N ASP A 348 13.31 -37.40 4.65
CA ASP A 348 14.58 -36.73 4.97
C ASP A 348 14.75 -35.36 4.30
N LEU A 349 14.01 -35.05 3.24
CA LEU A 349 14.10 -33.79 2.52
C LEU A 349 13.23 -32.68 3.13
N ILE A 350 12.23 -33.06 3.92
CA ILE A 350 11.22 -32.14 4.47
C ILE A 350 11.84 -31.24 5.54
N GLN A 351 11.68 -29.93 5.35
CA GLN A 351 12.19 -28.88 6.22
C GLN A 351 11.09 -28.03 6.87
N ILE A 352 9.93 -27.89 6.19
CA ILE A 352 8.82 -27.07 6.64
C ILE A 352 7.52 -27.89 6.59
N VAL A 353 6.81 -27.91 7.71
CA VAL A 353 5.48 -28.52 7.80
C VAL A 353 4.52 -27.53 8.46
N THR A 354 3.45 -27.19 7.75
CA THR A 354 2.40 -26.28 8.21
C THR A 354 1.06 -27.01 8.23
N LEU A 355 0.43 -27.09 9.40
CA LEU A 355 -0.83 -27.79 9.65
C LEU A 355 -1.83 -26.81 10.27
N ASN A 356 -2.66 -26.21 9.43
CA ASN A 356 -3.58 -25.15 9.82
C ASN A 356 -5.02 -25.66 9.88
N LYS A 357 -5.58 -25.76 11.08
CA LYS A 357 -6.94 -26.26 11.35
C LYS A 357 -7.16 -27.68 10.84
N CYS A 358 -6.16 -28.54 11.04
CA CYS A 358 -6.23 -29.95 10.69
C CYS A 358 -6.82 -30.76 11.86
N GLU A 359 -8.10 -31.15 11.80
CA GLU A 359 -8.79 -31.87 12.89
C GLU A 359 -8.37 -33.35 12.99
N GLY A 360 -7.84 -33.93 11.91
CA GLY A 360 -7.32 -35.29 11.89
C GLY A 360 -5.96 -35.45 12.59
N ILE A 361 -5.32 -34.35 12.99
CA ILE A 361 -4.07 -34.32 13.74
C ILE A 361 -4.39 -34.04 15.20
N SER A 362 -3.94 -34.93 16.07
CA SER A 362 -4.11 -34.87 17.51
C SER A 362 -2.82 -34.44 18.22
N ALA A 363 -2.91 -34.22 19.53
CA ALA A 363 -1.78 -33.84 20.36
C ALA A 363 -0.63 -34.87 20.39
N ASN A 364 -0.94 -36.18 20.29
CA ASN A 364 0.06 -37.25 20.34
C ASN A 364 0.88 -37.33 19.03
N ASP A 365 0.28 -36.90 17.92
CA ASP A 365 0.87 -37.01 16.59
C ASP A 365 2.05 -36.05 16.37
N LEU A 366 2.13 -34.95 17.14
CA LEU A 366 3.20 -33.95 16.98
C LEU A 366 4.59 -34.54 17.17
N ASN A 367 4.77 -35.38 18.18
CA ASN A 367 6.07 -36.00 18.45
C ASN A 367 6.41 -37.08 17.40
N GLU A 368 5.39 -37.74 16.83
CA GLU A 368 5.57 -38.69 15.73
C GLU A 368 6.01 -37.97 14.46
N ILE A 369 5.35 -36.86 14.10
CA ILE A 369 5.73 -35.99 12.97
C ILE A 369 7.18 -35.51 13.12
N LEU A 370 7.57 -35.03 14.30
CA LEU A 370 8.94 -34.58 14.57
C LEU A 370 9.98 -35.71 14.47
N THR A 371 9.59 -36.96 14.75
CA THR A 371 10.47 -38.13 14.65
C THR A 371 10.59 -38.61 13.22
N GLU A 372 9.50 -38.63 12.47
CA GLU A 372 9.43 -39.11 11.09
C GLU A 372 10.01 -38.12 10.07
N PHE A 373 10.07 -36.83 10.38
CA PHE A 373 10.73 -35.80 9.56
C PHE A 373 12.05 -35.33 10.23
N PRO A 374 13.16 -36.07 10.07
CA PRO A 374 14.37 -35.87 10.87
C PRO A 374 15.15 -34.60 10.56
N ASN A 375 14.81 -33.85 9.50
CA ASN A 375 15.43 -32.59 9.10
C ASN A 375 14.47 -31.38 9.23
N LEU A 376 13.33 -31.56 9.89
CA LEU A 376 12.35 -30.50 10.08
C LEU A 376 12.95 -29.31 10.86
N ARG A 377 12.88 -28.12 10.27
CA ARG A 377 13.37 -26.85 10.84
C ARG A 377 12.24 -25.94 11.28
N GLU A 378 11.10 -26.01 10.59
CA GLU A 378 9.93 -25.22 10.90
C GLU A 378 8.69 -26.10 11.01
N LEU A 379 7.98 -25.93 12.12
CA LEU A 379 6.70 -26.55 12.37
C LEU A 379 5.70 -25.46 12.73
N SER A 380 4.63 -25.36 11.96
CA SER A 380 3.50 -24.48 12.24
C SER A 380 2.24 -25.32 12.44
N VAL A 381 1.59 -25.19 13.60
CA VAL A 381 0.37 -25.92 13.93
C VAL A 381 -0.65 -24.96 14.52
N THR A 382 -1.72 -24.71 13.78
CA THR A 382 -2.88 -23.99 14.31
C THR A 382 -4.01 -24.98 14.49
N VAL A 383 -4.45 -25.17 15.72
CA VAL A 383 -5.59 -26.03 16.07
C VAL A 383 -6.89 -25.28 15.72
N GLY A 384 -7.87 -25.98 15.16
CA GLY A 384 -9.22 -25.43 14.95
C GLY A 384 -10.00 -25.30 16.26
N GLU A 385 -11.32 -25.07 16.21
CA GLU A 385 -12.17 -25.12 17.41
C GLU A 385 -12.30 -26.58 17.91
N THR A 386 -11.33 -27.06 18.67
CA THR A 386 -11.36 -28.43 19.20
C THR A 386 -12.10 -28.50 20.52
N LYS A 387 -13.07 -29.43 20.62
CA LYS A 387 -13.66 -29.82 21.91
C LYS A 387 -12.73 -30.67 22.77
N VAL A 388 -11.64 -31.18 22.18
CA VAL A 388 -10.70 -32.12 22.81
C VAL A 388 -9.51 -31.35 23.42
N PRO A 389 -9.11 -31.65 24.66
CA PRO A 389 -7.92 -31.06 25.28
C PRO A 389 -6.62 -31.49 24.57
N TRP A 390 -5.70 -30.55 24.34
CA TRP A 390 -4.36 -30.83 23.80
C TRP A 390 -3.29 -31.01 24.89
N ASN A 391 -3.69 -31.35 26.10
CA ASN A 391 -2.79 -31.46 27.26
C ASN A 391 -1.69 -32.53 27.13
N GLN A 392 -1.82 -33.46 26.18
CA GLN A 392 -0.82 -34.49 25.88
C GLN A 392 0.25 -34.03 24.89
N ALA A 393 0.09 -32.85 24.28
CA ALA A 393 0.98 -32.34 23.26
C ALA A 393 2.39 -32.13 23.83
N GLN A 394 3.40 -32.61 23.12
CA GLN A 394 4.79 -32.42 23.50
C GLN A 394 5.65 -32.21 22.25
N ILE A 395 6.58 -31.26 22.33
CA ILE A 395 7.56 -30.97 21.28
C ILE A 395 8.93 -31.46 21.75
N LYS A 396 9.55 -32.37 20.99
CA LYS A 396 10.96 -32.76 21.17
C LYS A 396 11.67 -32.73 19.83
N SER A 397 12.69 -31.90 19.69
CA SER A 397 13.50 -31.86 18.46
C SER A 397 14.85 -31.18 18.68
N GLU A 398 15.91 -31.80 18.18
CA GLU A 398 17.27 -31.24 18.19
C GLU A 398 17.54 -30.25 17.04
N LYS A 399 16.65 -30.18 16.03
CA LYS A 399 16.87 -29.40 14.80
C LYS A 399 15.83 -28.31 14.55
N LEU A 400 14.70 -28.34 15.24
CA LEU A 400 13.63 -27.36 15.07
C LEU A 400 14.12 -25.96 15.46
N ARG A 401 14.00 -25.01 14.55
CA ARG A 401 14.43 -23.61 14.71
C ARG A 401 13.25 -22.66 14.90
N THR A 402 12.13 -22.97 14.26
CA THR A 402 10.91 -22.16 14.33
C THR A 402 9.73 -23.05 14.72
N LEU A 403 8.99 -22.62 15.73
CA LEU A 403 7.75 -23.26 16.16
C LEU A 403 6.65 -22.21 16.22
N GLN A 404 5.58 -22.43 15.47
CA GLN A 404 4.34 -21.67 15.61
C GLN A 404 3.26 -22.62 16.10
N PHE A 405 2.62 -22.29 17.21
CA PHE A 405 1.58 -23.11 17.80
C PHE A 405 0.39 -22.24 18.20
N GLY A 406 -0.83 -22.56 17.78
CA GLY A 406 -1.95 -21.73 18.18
C GLY A 406 -3.34 -22.31 17.99
N GLY A 407 -4.36 -21.51 18.30
CA GLY A 407 -5.78 -21.86 18.12
C GLY A 407 -6.33 -22.90 19.11
N CYS A 408 -5.51 -23.36 20.06
CA CYS A 408 -5.94 -24.36 21.03
C CYS A 408 -6.59 -23.70 22.26
N THR A 409 -7.90 -23.85 22.41
CA THR A 409 -8.62 -23.26 23.55
C THR A 409 -8.36 -24.00 24.86
N ILE A 410 -8.15 -25.32 24.82
CA ILE A 410 -7.95 -26.19 25.99
C ILE A 410 -6.52 -26.76 26.00
N LEU A 411 -5.58 -25.94 26.48
CA LEU A 411 -4.16 -26.29 26.62
C LEU A 411 -3.63 -25.83 27.98
N SER A 412 -3.50 -26.75 28.93
CA SER A 412 -2.98 -26.46 30.28
C SER A 412 -1.45 -26.50 30.37
N SER A 413 -0.76 -27.14 29.42
CA SER A 413 0.70 -27.15 29.33
C SER A 413 1.16 -27.67 27.99
N LEU A 414 2.27 -27.14 27.48
CA LEU A 414 2.94 -27.65 26.27
C LEU A 414 4.43 -27.87 26.58
N PRO A 415 4.86 -29.06 27.03
CA PRO A 415 6.29 -29.41 27.17
C PRO A 415 7.08 -29.19 25.87
N ILE A 416 8.12 -28.34 25.88
CA ILE A 416 8.97 -28.06 24.72
C ILE A 416 10.44 -28.34 25.05
N SER A 417 11.00 -29.40 24.47
CA SER A 417 12.44 -29.73 24.52
C SER A 417 13.03 -29.54 23.13
N ALA A 418 13.43 -28.32 22.81
CA ALA A 418 13.95 -27.96 21.50
C ALA A 418 15.12 -26.97 21.66
N PRO A 419 16.34 -27.46 21.95
CA PRO A 419 17.48 -26.59 22.27
C PRO A 419 17.92 -25.73 21.09
N ALA A 420 17.66 -26.14 19.84
CA ALA A 420 17.97 -25.36 18.63
C ALA A 420 16.90 -24.31 18.26
N LEU A 421 15.84 -24.18 19.06
CA LEU A 421 14.73 -23.29 18.75
C LEU A 421 15.16 -21.82 18.91
N HIS A 422 15.04 -21.04 17.84
CA HIS A 422 15.33 -19.62 17.82
C HIS A 422 14.06 -18.77 17.91
N SER A 423 12.98 -19.20 17.26
CA SER A 423 11.72 -18.43 17.20
C SER A 423 10.56 -19.28 17.69
N LEU A 424 9.82 -18.76 18.66
CA LEU A 424 8.63 -19.38 19.20
C LEU A 424 7.46 -18.41 19.12
N SER A 425 6.38 -18.83 18.46
CA SER A 425 5.11 -18.12 18.42
C SER A 425 4.01 -18.99 19.05
N ILE A 426 3.31 -18.43 20.04
CA ILE A 426 2.15 -19.06 20.66
C ILE A 426 0.95 -18.14 20.53
N GLN A 427 -0.14 -18.63 19.92
CA GLN A 427 -1.31 -17.82 19.57
C GLN A 427 -2.65 -18.41 20.06
N ASP A 428 -3.53 -17.58 20.62
CA ASP A 428 -4.91 -17.93 21.04
C ASP A 428 -5.00 -19.20 21.93
N CYS A 429 -3.99 -19.41 22.77
CA CYS A 429 -4.01 -20.47 23.79
C CYS A 429 -4.60 -19.92 25.10
N ARG A 430 -5.90 -20.10 25.29
CA ARG A 430 -6.67 -19.42 26.35
C ARG A 430 -6.42 -19.97 27.75
N ASP A 431 -6.38 -21.29 27.89
CA ASP A 431 -6.17 -21.98 29.17
C ASP A 431 -4.69 -22.10 29.57
N PHE A 432 -3.78 -21.61 28.72
CA PHE A 432 -2.35 -21.73 28.96
C PHE A 432 -1.89 -20.60 29.88
N GLU A 433 -1.70 -20.91 31.18
CA GLU A 433 -1.26 -19.91 32.15
C GLU A 433 0.24 -19.64 32.09
N GLU A 434 0.61 -18.49 32.65
CA GLU A 434 1.97 -17.96 32.61
C GLU A 434 3.00 -18.89 33.25
N ILE A 435 2.64 -19.64 34.30
CA ILE A 435 3.57 -20.54 34.99
C ILE A 435 3.86 -21.79 34.15
N GLU A 436 2.85 -22.36 33.49
CA GLU A 436 3.04 -23.54 32.64
C GLU A 436 3.79 -23.22 31.36
N LEU A 437 3.62 -22.01 30.80
CA LEU A 437 4.46 -21.53 29.70
C LEU A 437 5.93 -21.53 30.13
N LEU A 438 6.25 -20.96 31.28
CA LEU A 438 7.63 -20.83 31.71
C LEU A 438 8.26 -22.18 32.10
N ASP A 439 7.50 -23.06 32.76
CA ASP A 439 7.96 -24.42 33.06
C ASP A 439 8.31 -25.18 31.75
N ALA A 440 7.47 -25.01 30.72
CA ALA A 440 7.72 -25.57 29.40
C ALA A 440 8.98 -25.00 28.75
N LEU A 441 9.19 -23.69 28.77
CA LEU A 441 10.35 -23.05 28.11
C LEU A 441 11.66 -23.36 28.83
N LEU A 442 11.65 -23.37 30.17
CA LEU A 442 12.86 -23.52 30.98
C LEU A 442 13.28 -24.97 31.16
N TYR A 443 12.33 -25.89 31.36
CA TYR A 443 12.63 -27.28 31.73
C TYR A 443 12.13 -28.32 30.72
N GLY A 444 11.46 -27.88 29.65
CA GLY A 444 10.87 -28.75 28.65
C GLY A 444 9.77 -29.69 29.16
N LYS A 445 9.22 -29.42 30.35
CA LYS A 445 8.18 -30.24 30.99
C LYS A 445 7.38 -29.44 32.01
N LYS A 446 6.15 -29.91 32.29
CA LYS A 446 5.36 -29.43 33.43
C LYS A 446 5.98 -29.94 34.74
N ILE A 447 6.19 -29.05 35.71
CA ILE A 447 6.71 -29.44 37.04
C ILE A 447 5.52 -29.73 37.98
N THR A 448 5.57 -30.85 38.71
CA THR A 448 4.48 -31.30 39.60
C THR A 448 4.35 -30.44 40.86
N LEU A 449 3.12 -30.31 41.37
CA LEU A 449 2.74 -29.48 42.53
C LEU A 449 3.63 -29.66 43.78
N HIS A 450 4.17 -30.85 44.03
CA HIS A 450 5.01 -31.12 45.21
C HIS A 450 6.38 -30.39 45.13
N LEU A 451 6.97 -30.29 43.93
CA LEU A 451 8.19 -29.51 43.69
C LEU A 451 7.86 -28.00 43.62
N GLN A 452 6.64 -27.64 43.21
CA GLN A 452 6.16 -26.26 43.32
C GLN A 452 5.97 -25.85 44.78
N ILE A 453 5.45 -26.68 45.69
CA ILE A 453 5.24 -26.35 47.11
C ILE A 453 6.56 -26.25 47.89
N GLU A 454 7.52 -27.15 47.64
CA GLU A 454 8.86 -27.03 48.24
C GLU A 454 9.61 -25.79 47.75
N ARG A 455 9.40 -25.39 46.49
CA ARG A 455 9.92 -24.13 45.97
C ARG A 455 9.14 -22.91 46.47
N VAL A 456 7.80 -22.95 46.58
CA VAL A 456 6.96 -21.83 47.04
C VAL A 456 7.33 -21.38 48.46
N ARG A 457 7.71 -22.31 49.35
CA ARG A 457 8.23 -21.98 50.68
C ARG A 457 9.59 -21.26 50.69
N GLY A 458 10.30 -21.20 49.55
CA GLY A 458 11.51 -20.41 49.34
C GLY A 458 11.43 -19.38 48.19
N MET A 459 10.31 -19.27 47.47
CA MET A 459 10.19 -18.55 46.18
C MET A 459 9.88 -17.06 46.31
N GLU A 460 9.42 -16.54 47.45
CA GLU A 460 9.35 -15.08 47.65
C GLU A 460 10.73 -14.41 47.50
N CYS A 461 11.82 -15.19 47.59
CA CYS A 461 13.20 -14.70 47.53
C CYS A 461 13.91 -14.96 46.19
N LEU A 462 13.36 -15.76 45.26
CA LEU A 462 14.08 -16.23 44.05
C LEU A 462 13.76 -15.45 42.77
N TRP A 463 12.64 -14.73 42.70
CA TRP A 463 12.23 -14.04 41.46
C TRP A 463 13.04 -12.76 41.20
N ASN A 464 13.92 -12.42 42.14
CA ASN A 464 14.94 -11.36 42.06
C ASN A 464 16.38 -11.92 41.97
N ARG A 465 16.57 -13.24 41.91
CA ARG A 465 17.89 -13.87 41.72
C ARG A 465 17.92 -14.54 40.36
N VAL A 466 18.93 -14.21 39.56
CA VAL A 466 19.35 -15.00 38.39
C VAL A 466 19.41 -16.46 38.86
N VAL A 467 18.52 -17.28 38.33
CA VAL A 467 18.41 -18.68 38.74
C VAL A 467 19.64 -19.41 38.17
N ASP A 468 20.22 -20.31 38.97
CA ASP A 468 21.48 -21.03 38.69
C ASP A 468 21.52 -21.55 37.23
N GLN A 469 22.68 -21.47 36.55
CA GLN A 469 22.87 -21.83 35.13
C GLN A 469 22.56 -23.31 34.80
N ARG A 470 22.17 -24.09 35.81
CA ARG A 470 21.73 -25.49 35.75
C ARG A 470 20.22 -25.65 35.48
N ILE A 471 19.50 -24.60 35.05
CA ILE A 471 18.07 -24.74 34.68
C ILE A 471 17.90 -25.62 33.44
N PHE A 472 18.74 -25.40 32.42
CA PHE A 472 18.81 -26.23 31.22
C PHE A 472 19.66 -27.48 31.49
N ASP A 473 19.38 -28.21 32.58
CA ASP A 473 20.04 -29.48 32.84
C ASP A 473 19.63 -30.49 31.74
N ASN A 474 20.63 -31.10 31.09
CA ASN A 474 20.48 -32.14 30.06
C ASN A 474 19.66 -31.77 28.80
N GLN A 475 19.99 -30.68 28.08
CA GLN A 475 19.38 -30.32 26.78
C GLN A 475 17.83 -30.18 26.82
N SER A 476 17.30 -29.80 27.97
CA SER A 476 15.86 -29.59 28.16
C SER A 476 15.48 -28.13 27.94
N GLY A 477 14.25 -27.86 27.50
CA GLY A 477 13.75 -26.49 27.27
C GLY A 477 14.16 -25.88 25.91
N VAL A 478 14.22 -24.55 25.86
CA VAL A 478 14.56 -23.75 24.68
C VAL A 478 15.71 -22.77 24.96
N GLU A 479 16.90 -23.32 25.22
CA GLU A 479 18.09 -22.55 25.63
C GLU A 479 18.47 -21.43 24.64
N ASN A 480 18.39 -21.70 23.33
CA ASN A 480 18.81 -20.75 22.28
C ASN A 480 17.67 -19.85 21.77
N LEU A 481 16.59 -19.69 22.54
CA LEU A 481 15.47 -18.86 22.14
C LEU A 481 15.91 -17.40 21.93
N GLN A 482 15.60 -16.87 20.74
CA GLN A 482 15.97 -15.53 20.29
C GLN A 482 14.76 -14.60 20.17
N GLU A 483 13.62 -15.13 19.74
CA GLU A 483 12.39 -14.39 19.56
C GLU A 483 11.21 -15.12 20.20
N LEU A 484 10.42 -14.39 20.99
CA LEU A 484 9.21 -14.90 21.61
C LEU A 484 8.01 -14.02 21.24
N TYR A 485 7.02 -14.65 20.58
CA TYR A 485 5.76 -14.03 20.21
C TYR A 485 4.62 -14.68 20.99
N LEU A 486 3.93 -13.90 21.81
CA LEU A 486 2.73 -14.32 22.53
C LEU A 486 1.55 -13.49 22.02
N THR A 487 0.62 -14.13 21.32
CA THR A 487 -0.52 -13.46 20.68
C THR A 487 -1.85 -13.99 21.22
N ASP A 488 -2.77 -13.10 21.59
CA ASP A 488 -4.12 -13.43 22.09
C ASP A 488 -4.13 -14.38 23.31
N MET A 489 -3.06 -14.35 24.10
CA MET A 489 -2.90 -15.21 25.28
C MET A 489 -3.67 -14.65 26.48
N LYS A 490 -4.65 -15.40 27.00
CA LYS A 490 -5.46 -14.97 28.16
C LYS A 490 -4.81 -15.27 29.51
N GLY A 491 -3.98 -16.30 29.61
CA GLY A 491 -3.33 -16.70 30.87
C GLY A 491 -2.12 -15.86 31.26
N ILE A 492 -1.64 -14.97 30.38
CA ILE A 492 -0.44 -14.16 30.59
C ILE A 492 -0.80 -12.88 31.35
N LYS A 493 -0.32 -12.76 32.61
CA LYS A 493 -0.53 -11.59 33.48
C LYS A 493 0.71 -10.68 33.52
N GLY A 494 1.89 -11.24 33.27
CA GLY A 494 3.19 -10.57 33.15
C GLY A 494 3.99 -10.50 34.47
N THR A 495 3.41 -10.99 35.58
CA THR A 495 4.04 -11.05 36.90
C THR A 495 5.20 -12.03 37.00
N ILE A 496 5.13 -13.14 36.26
CA ILE A 496 6.12 -14.23 36.32
C ILE A 496 7.09 -14.11 35.16
N LEU A 497 6.54 -13.80 33.99
CA LEU A 497 7.25 -13.61 32.73
C LEU A 497 8.38 -12.58 32.89
N SER A 498 8.11 -11.46 33.56
CA SER A 498 9.11 -10.44 33.93
C SER A 498 10.36 -11.03 34.59
N SER A 499 10.18 -11.91 35.57
CA SER A 499 11.28 -12.55 36.29
C SER A 499 11.96 -13.68 35.50
N ALA A 500 11.27 -14.24 34.50
CA ALA A 500 11.77 -15.39 33.75
C ALA A 500 12.56 -15.00 32.50
N ILE A 501 12.23 -13.87 31.87
CA ILE A 501 12.88 -13.36 30.65
C ILE A 501 14.41 -13.26 30.82
N CYS A 502 14.89 -12.86 32.01
CA CYS A 502 16.32 -12.72 32.28
C CYS A 502 17.10 -14.06 32.25
N ASN A 503 16.42 -15.22 32.23
CA ASN A 503 17.07 -16.52 32.08
C ASN A 503 17.44 -16.84 30.61
N PHE A 504 16.84 -16.15 29.63
CA PHE A 504 17.10 -16.38 28.21
C PHE A 504 18.20 -15.45 27.70
N LYS A 505 19.43 -15.97 27.63
CA LYS A 505 20.64 -15.20 27.26
C LYS A 505 20.62 -14.67 25.82
N PHE A 506 19.88 -15.32 24.92
CA PHE A 506 19.83 -14.98 23.50
C PHE A 506 18.52 -14.29 23.07
N LEU A 507 17.56 -14.15 23.99
CA LEU A 507 16.25 -13.57 23.70
C LEU A 507 16.39 -12.06 23.50
N HIS A 508 16.43 -11.63 22.25
CA HIS A 508 16.57 -10.23 21.88
C HIS A 508 15.24 -9.57 21.52
N LYS A 509 14.21 -10.36 21.21
CA LYS A 509 12.89 -9.83 20.84
C LYS A 509 11.75 -10.48 21.62
N LEU A 510 10.94 -9.63 22.25
CA LEU A 510 9.72 -10.03 22.93
C LEU A 510 8.52 -9.27 22.38
N VAL A 511 7.53 -10.02 21.90
CA VAL A 511 6.27 -9.46 21.37
C VAL A 511 5.08 -10.01 22.14
N LEU A 512 4.30 -9.12 22.75
CA LEU A 512 3.08 -9.41 23.48
C LEU A 512 1.92 -8.70 22.78
N LYS A 513 1.05 -9.44 22.09
CA LYS A 513 -0.05 -8.87 21.30
C LYS A 513 -1.39 -9.43 21.74
N GLY A 514 -2.37 -8.57 22.01
CA GLY A 514 -3.73 -9.05 22.35
C GLY A 514 -3.82 -9.81 23.67
N CYS A 515 -2.80 -9.75 24.53
CA CYS A 515 -2.79 -10.40 25.84
C CYS A 515 -3.71 -9.67 26.82
N ASN A 516 -5.00 -9.99 26.77
CA ASN A 516 -6.08 -9.24 27.44
C ASN A 516 -6.01 -9.18 28.97
N PHE A 517 -5.18 -10.00 29.61
CA PHE A 517 -4.99 -10.03 31.06
C PHE A 517 -3.59 -9.60 31.51
N LEU A 518 -2.73 -9.23 30.57
CA LEU A 518 -1.43 -8.64 30.87
C LEU A 518 -1.68 -7.33 31.63
N SER A 519 -1.25 -7.27 32.89
CA SER A 519 -1.49 -6.12 33.76
C SER A 519 -0.22 -5.35 34.05
N GLN A 520 0.92 -6.04 34.13
CA GLN A 520 2.22 -5.45 34.43
C GLN A 520 3.37 -6.22 33.79
N LEU A 521 4.48 -5.53 33.51
CA LEU A 521 5.71 -6.15 33.01
C LEU A 521 6.96 -5.40 33.53
N PRO A 522 7.39 -5.65 34.77
CA PRO A 522 8.63 -5.08 35.29
C PRO A 522 9.85 -5.82 34.73
N LEU A 523 10.68 -5.18 33.91
CA LEU A 523 11.94 -5.74 33.42
C LEU A 523 13.13 -5.10 34.13
N LYS A 524 13.97 -5.94 34.74
CA LYS A 524 15.21 -5.53 35.40
C LYS A 524 16.35 -6.43 34.99
N ASN A 525 17.54 -5.86 34.75
CA ASN A 525 18.76 -6.59 34.41
C ASN A 525 18.63 -7.49 33.16
N CYS A 526 17.77 -7.12 32.20
CA CYS A 526 17.58 -7.86 30.95
C CYS A 526 18.55 -7.33 29.89
N SER A 527 19.77 -7.89 29.86
CA SER A 527 20.81 -7.47 28.91
C SER A 527 20.65 -8.04 27.50
N SER A 528 19.87 -9.10 27.32
CA SER A 528 19.64 -9.71 26.00
C SER A 528 18.58 -8.97 25.18
N ILE A 529 17.58 -8.36 25.82
CA ILE A 529 16.44 -7.76 25.14
C ILE A 529 16.84 -6.47 24.40
N GLU A 530 16.60 -6.48 23.10
CA GLU A 530 16.83 -5.36 22.19
C GLU A 530 15.53 -4.71 21.72
N VAL A 531 14.47 -5.52 21.53
CA VAL A 531 13.16 -5.12 21.02
C VAL A 531 12.05 -5.60 21.94
N LEU A 532 11.24 -4.66 22.44
CA LEU A 532 10.04 -4.95 23.22
C LEU A 532 8.81 -4.34 22.55
N CYS A 533 7.87 -5.20 22.16
CA CYS A 533 6.60 -4.79 21.58
C CYS A 533 5.42 -5.27 22.45
N ILE A 534 4.58 -4.35 22.89
CA ILE A 534 3.34 -4.62 23.62
C ILE A 534 2.21 -3.94 22.86
N GLU A 535 1.31 -4.72 22.27
CA GLU A 535 0.27 -4.20 21.38
C GLU A 535 -1.11 -4.72 21.76
N SER A 536 -2.10 -3.81 21.78
CA SER A 536 -3.51 -4.17 21.96
C SER A 536 -3.77 -4.97 23.25
N CYS A 537 -3.05 -4.64 24.34
CA CYS A 537 -3.24 -5.24 25.67
C CYS A 537 -4.06 -4.28 26.56
N PRO A 538 -5.41 -4.38 26.60
CA PRO A 538 -6.26 -3.34 27.20
C PRO A 538 -6.20 -3.24 28.74
N LYS A 539 -5.74 -4.29 29.43
CA LYS A 539 -5.56 -4.27 30.90
C LYS A 539 -4.15 -3.90 31.34
N PHE A 540 -3.26 -3.63 30.39
CA PHE A 540 -1.87 -3.35 30.68
C PHE A 540 -1.74 -1.97 31.34
N SER A 541 -1.21 -1.95 32.56
CA SER A 541 -1.27 -0.77 33.43
C SER A 541 0.10 -0.34 33.97
N LEU A 542 1.04 -1.26 34.16
CA LEU A 542 2.36 -0.98 34.73
C LEU A 542 3.49 -1.52 33.87
N LEU A 543 4.33 -0.62 33.35
CA LEU A 543 5.61 -0.95 32.71
C LEU A 543 6.73 -0.29 33.51
N ALA A 544 7.72 -1.08 33.93
CA ALA A 544 8.91 -0.60 34.60
C ALA A 544 10.14 -1.28 33.99
N ILE A 545 10.99 -0.53 33.30
CA ILE A 545 12.21 -1.03 32.68
C ILE A 545 13.40 -0.35 33.35
N SER A 546 14.32 -1.14 33.87
CA SER A 546 15.57 -0.69 34.49
C SER A 546 16.72 -1.64 34.12
N ASP A 547 17.94 -1.13 34.03
CA ASP A 547 19.13 -1.95 33.76
C ASP A 547 19.00 -2.85 32.51
N CYS A 548 18.40 -2.33 31.42
CA CYS A 548 18.26 -3.03 30.14
C CYS A 548 19.13 -2.33 29.08
N PRO A 549 20.45 -2.59 29.03
CA PRO A 549 21.42 -1.76 28.30
C PRO A 549 21.27 -1.79 26.78
N ASN A 550 20.76 -2.90 26.22
CA ASN A 550 20.69 -3.11 24.77
C ASN A 550 19.31 -2.80 24.17
N LEU A 551 18.34 -2.37 25.00
CA LEU A 551 17.00 -2.03 24.53
C LEU A 551 17.05 -0.76 23.66
N HIS A 552 16.80 -0.94 22.36
CA HIS A 552 16.84 0.15 21.38
C HIS A 552 15.46 0.46 20.76
N ILE A 553 14.52 -0.51 20.79
CA ILE A 553 13.16 -0.36 20.30
C ILE A 553 12.14 -0.69 21.40
N LEU A 554 11.26 0.27 21.70
CA LEU A 554 10.13 0.09 22.61
C LEU A 554 8.80 0.50 21.96
N HIS A 555 7.93 -0.46 21.73
CA HIS A 555 6.57 -0.22 21.23
C HIS A 555 5.53 -0.57 22.29
N VAL A 556 4.66 0.37 22.63
CA VAL A 556 3.53 0.19 23.54
C VAL A 556 2.27 0.80 22.92
N LYS A 557 1.59 0.02 22.09
CA LYS A 557 0.51 0.50 21.21
C LYS A 557 -0.86 0.01 21.64
N TYR A 558 -1.85 0.88 21.55
CA TYR A 558 -3.26 0.54 21.77
C TYR A 558 -3.55 -0.12 23.14
N CYS A 559 -2.81 0.23 24.19
CA CYS A 559 -2.97 -0.32 25.54
C CYS A 559 -4.02 0.43 26.40
N SER A 560 -4.79 1.35 25.80
CA SER A 560 -5.81 2.17 26.48
C SER A 560 -5.24 3.14 27.53
N MET A 561 -5.39 2.88 28.83
CA MET A 561 -4.92 3.74 29.93
C MET A 561 -3.93 3.00 30.83
N MET A 562 -2.66 3.41 30.81
CA MET A 562 -1.61 2.91 31.70
C MET A 562 -1.49 3.77 32.96
N HIS A 563 -1.42 3.15 34.13
CA HIS A 563 -1.17 3.85 35.39
C HIS A 563 0.29 4.32 35.52
N GLN A 564 1.25 3.51 35.09
CA GLN A 564 2.67 3.81 35.23
C GLN A 564 3.47 3.25 34.06
N CYS A 565 4.29 4.09 33.45
CA CYS A 565 5.31 3.72 32.49
C CYS A 565 6.62 4.40 32.92
N SER A 566 7.60 3.61 33.36
CA SER A 566 8.91 4.07 33.79
C SER A 566 9.98 3.31 33.02
N VAL A 567 10.72 3.99 32.16
CA VAL A 567 11.71 3.34 31.28
C VAL A 567 13.06 4.02 31.43
N GLU A 568 14.05 3.26 31.86
CA GLU A 568 15.46 3.63 31.89
C GLU A 568 16.23 2.69 30.96
N ALA A 569 16.54 3.18 29.76
CA ALA A 569 17.21 2.42 28.71
C ALA A 569 18.12 3.36 27.89
N ASN A 570 19.42 3.31 28.14
CA ASN A 570 20.35 4.29 27.59
C ASN A 570 20.48 4.23 26.06
N GLN A 571 20.32 3.05 25.45
CA GLN A 571 20.42 2.86 23.99
C GLN A 571 19.07 2.98 23.28
N LEU A 572 18.02 3.46 23.96
CA LEU A 572 16.69 3.56 23.35
C LEU A 572 16.66 4.63 22.28
N THR A 573 16.54 4.21 21.02
CA THR A 573 16.50 5.10 19.83
C THR A 573 15.10 5.26 19.27
N GLU A 574 14.22 4.27 19.46
CA GLU A 574 12.88 4.26 18.88
C GLU A 574 11.80 3.97 19.91
N THR A 575 10.75 4.80 19.90
CA THR A 575 9.54 4.58 20.69
C THR A 575 8.28 4.77 19.84
N ASP A 576 7.32 3.86 19.98
CA ASP A 576 5.97 4.04 19.44
C ASP A 576 4.93 3.79 20.54
N LEU A 577 4.25 4.87 20.94
CA LEU A 577 3.29 4.88 22.05
C LEU A 577 1.85 5.15 21.54
N THR A 578 1.60 4.88 20.26
CA THR A 578 0.35 5.23 19.59
C THR A 578 -0.85 4.57 20.25
N GLY A 579 -1.90 5.36 20.51
CA GLY A 579 -3.16 4.85 21.06
C GLY A 579 -3.10 4.42 22.54
N THR A 580 -2.04 4.79 23.25
CA THR A 580 -1.87 4.55 24.69
C THR A 580 -1.81 5.88 25.46
N ASN A 581 -2.56 5.98 26.55
CA ASN A 581 -2.57 7.13 27.47
C ASN A 581 -1.86 6.75 28.78
N PHE A 582 -1.30 7.73 29.48
CA PHE A 582 -0.49 7.49 30.68
C PHE A 582 -0.87 8.39 31.85
N SER A 583 -1.03 7.80 33.04
CA SER A 583 -1.14 8.57 34.29
C SER A 583 0.24 9.07 34.73
N ASN A 584 1.23 8.18 34.85
CA ASN A 584 2.59 8.53 35.22
C ASN A 584 3.56 8.04 34.16
N PHE A 585 4.23 8.96 33.48
CA PHE A 585 5.17 8.66 32.40
C PHE A 585 6.57 9.18 32.74
N SER A 586 7.54 8.28 32.80
CA SER A 586 8.95 8.58 33.02
C SER A 586 9.81 7.87 31.96
N LEU A 587 10.64 8.63 31.24
CA LEU A 587 11.52 8.08 30.21
C LEU A 587 12.93 8.68 30.32
N SER A 588 13.93 7.82 30.40
CA SER A 588 15.35 8.17 30.42
C SER A 588 16.10 7.36 29.37
N SER A 589 16.73 8.05 28.42
CA SER A 589 17.55 7.45 27.36
C SER A 589 18.65 8.41 26.96
N ALA A 590 19.87 7.91 26.73
CA ALA A 590 20.99 8.73 26.24
C ALA A 590 20.91 8.98 24.73
N GLU A 591 20.28 8.09 23.96
CA GLU A 591 20.32 8.07 22.49
C GLU A 591 18.99 8.47 21.80
N LEU A 592 17.92 8.74 22.57
CA LEU A 592 16.61 9.04 21.98
C LEU A 592 16.57 10.43 21.33
N GLY A 593 16.43 10.48 20.00
CA GLY A 593 16.35 11.73 19.24
C GLY A 593 14.93 12.29 19.06
N HIS A 594 13.91 11.43 19.01
CA HIS A 594 12.52 11.84 18.76
C HIS A 594 11.53 11.13 19.68
N LEU A 595 10.56 11.87 20.21
CA LEU A 595 9.54 11.33 21.10
C LEU A 595 8.16 11.90 20.76
N THR A 596 7.18 11.02 20.56
CA THR A 596 5.76 11.38 20.52
C THR A 596 5.02 10.70 21.66
N VAL A 597 4.38 11.49 22.51
CA VAL A 597 3.55 11.01 23.62
C VAL A 597 2.11 11.48 23.44
N HIS A 598 1.17 10.57 23.63
CA HIS A 598 -0.26 10.85 23.62
C HIS A 598 -0.87 10.61 25.00
N GLY A 599 -1.85 11.41 25.39
CA GLY A 599 -2.67 11.16 26.58
C GLY A 599 -1.89 11.16 27.90
N VAL A 600 -0.78 11.89 27.96
CA VAL A 600 -0.07 12.23 29.21
C VAL A 600 -0.72 13.46 29.84
N CYS A 601 -0.55 13.67 31.15
CA CYS A 601 -1.08 14.86 31.83
C CYS A 601 -2.58 15.12 31.55
N THR A 602 -3.43 14.09 31.61
CA THR A 602 -4.88 14.21 31.38
C THR A 602 -5.67 14.53 32.65
N ARG A 603 -5.05 14.37 33.83
CA ARG A 603 -5.59 14.71 35.16
C ARG A 603 -4.52 15.41 35.98
N GLU A 604 -4.92 16.13 37.03
CA GLU A 604 -4.00 16.88 37.92
C GLU A 604 -2.95 16.00 38.61
N SER A 605 -3.30 14.74 38.90
CA SER A 605 -2.40 13.77 39.53
C SER A 605 -1.39 13.15 38.57
N ASN A 606 -1.47 13.42 37.27
CA ASN A 606 -0.63 12.76 36.27
C ASN A 606 0.75 13.42 36.21
N THR A 607 1.78 12.60 35.96
CA THR A 607 3.18 13.04 35.91
C THR A 607 3.82 12.76 34.55
N LEU A 608 4.72 13.66 34.14
CA LEU A 608 5.56 13.53 32.95
C LEU A 608 6.99 13.90 33.34
N ASN A 609 7.92 12.96 33.24
CA ASN A 609 9.34 13.15 33.53
C ASN A 609 10.18 12.61 32.37
N LEU A 610 11.02 13.44 31.78
CA LEU A 610 11.88 13.07 30.66
C LEU A 610 13.32 13.41 31.00
N SER A 611 14.25 12.48 30.80
CA SER A 611 15.68 12.69 30.93
C SER A 611 16.39 12.15 29.70
N CYS A 612 16.33 12.92 28.61
CA CYS A 612 16.84 12.52 27.29
C CYS A 612 17.79 13.59 26.72
N PRO A 613 19.11 13.53 26.98
CA PRO A 613 20.05 14.60 26.62
C PRO A 613 20.23 14.82 25.12
N LEU A 614 19.93 13.81 24.29
CA LEU A 614 19.99 13.89 22.83
C LEU A 614 18.63 14.13 22.15
N LEU A 615 17.57 14.39 22.91
CA LEU A 615 16.23 14.60 22.34
C LEU A 615 16.18 15.91 21.53
N GLU A 616 15.93 15.79 20.23
CA GLU A 616 15.85 16.90 19.27
C GLU A 616 14.41 17.33 19.03
N SER A 617 13.46 16.39 19.03
CA SER A 617 12.04 16.68 18.78
C SER A 617 11.11 15.98 19.75
N ILE A 618 10.16 16.74 20.31
CA ILE A 618 9.10 16.21 21.16
C ILE A 618 7.71 16.69 20.71
N SER A 619 6.77 15.75 20.62
CA SER A 619 5.35 16.02 20.40
C SER A 619 4.53 15.49 21.57
N ILE A 620 3.86 16.39 22.29
CA ILE A 620 2.96 16.07 23.40
C ILE A 620 1.52 16.33 22.97
N GLN A 621 0.68 15.30 22.95
CA GLN A 621 -0.68 15.37 22.43
C GLN A 621 -1.72 14.90 23.45
N LYS A 622 -2.93 15.49 23.38
CA LYS A 622 -4.07 15.20 24.27
C LYS A 622 -3.72 15.36 25.76
N CYS A 623 -3.11 16.49 26.10
CA CYS A 623 -2.51 16.75 27.42
C CYS A 623 -3.19 17.91 28.18
N ASP A 624 -4.47 17.77 28.50
CA ASP A 624 -5.34 18.84 29.05
C ASP A 624 -4.81 19.51 30.34
N MET A 625 -4.05 18.77 31.14
CA MET A 625 -3.50 19.21 32.43
C MET A 625 -1.98 19.46 32.39
N LEU A 626 -1.36 19.55 31.21
CA LEU A 626 0.04 19.97 31.07
C LEU A 626 0.22 21.41 31.57
N THR A 627 1.20 21.65 32.45
CA THR A 627 1.48 22.96 33.07
C THR A 627 2.79 23.57 32.59
N ASP A 628 2.99 24.85 32.90
CA ASP A 628 4.19 25.62 32.55
C ASP A 628 5.45 25.01 33.20
N GLU A 629 5.34 24.54 34.46
CA GLU A 629 6.47 23.96 35.19
C GLU A 629 6.96 22.65 34.54
N ILE A 630 6.04 21.79 34.09
CA ILE A 630 6.39 20.51 33.44
C ILE A 630 7.14 20.78 32.13
N VAL A 631 6.70 21.76 31.33
CA VAL A 631 7.37 22.11 30.09
C VAL A 631 8.76 22.70 30.35
N ALA A 632 8.91 23.53 31.39
CA ALA A 632 10.20 24.05 31.82
C ALA A 632 11.15 22.92 32.26
N ASP A 633 10.65 21.92 33.00
CA ASP A 633 11.41 20.74 33.38
C ASP A 633 11.87 19.91 32.17
N VAL A 634 11.03 19.79 31.13
CA VAL A 634 11.40 19.13 29.87
C VAL A 634 12.57 19.85 29.20
N PHE A 635 12.53 21.18 29.10
CA PHE A 635 13.65 21.95 28.54
C PHE A 635 14.93 21.81 29.37
N ALA A 636 14.82 21.80 30.70
CA ALA A 636 15.98 21.65 31.59
C ALA A 636 16.66 20.28 31.43
N ARG A 637 15.91 19.23 31.13
CA ARG A 637 16.41 17.85 31.03
C ARG A 637 16.68 17.38 29.60
N CYS A 638 16.21 18.11 28.59
CA CYS A 638 16.41 17.84 27.16
C CYS A 638 17.08 19.06 26.49
N PRO A 639 18.36 19.34 26.76
CA PRO A 639 19.03 20.58 26.37
C PRO A 639 19.25 20.74 24.85
N LYS A 640 19.13 19.67 24.06
CA LYS A 640 19.30 19.68 22.60
C LYS A 640 17.98 19.84 21.81
N LEU A 641 16.88 20.12 22.50
CA LEU A 641 15.57 20.18 21.87
C LEU A 641 15.47 21.35 20.88
N THR A 642 15.24 21.04 19.60
CA THR A 642 15.05 22.01 18.51
C THR A 642 13.60 22.10 18.06
N SER A 643 12.77 21.10 18.37
CA SER A 643 11.37 21.03 17.95
C SER A 643 10.43 20.65 19.10
N LEU A 644 9.39 21.47 19.31
CA LEU A 644 8.34 21.25 20.30
C LEU A 644 6.95 21.39 19.67
N THR A 645 6.14 20.35 19.82
CA THR A 645 4.70 20.38 19.48
C THR A 645 3.86 20.09 20.72
N ILE A 646 2.89 20.96 21.01
CA ILE A 646 1.91 20.77 22.08
C ILE A 646 0.49 20.86 21.51
N LEU A 647 -0.28 19.77 21.67
CA LEU A 647 -1.68 19.67 21.28
C LEU A 647 -2.55 19.36 22.51
N GLY A 648 -3.30 20.36 22.99
CA GLY A 648 -4.27 20.18 24.09
C GLY A 648 -3.80 20.59 25.49
N GLY A 649 -2.71 21.36 25.66
CA GLY A 649 -2.27 21.89 26.97
C GLY A 649 -3.13 23.02 27.56
N HIS A 650 -4.31 22.72 28.09
CA HIS A 650 -5.26 23.75 28.53
C HIS A 650 -4.88 24.51 29.80
N GLN A 651 -3.93 24.01 30.61
CA GLN A 651 -3.48 24.71 31.83
C GLN A 651 -2.30 25.63 31.59
N ILE A 652 -1.62 25.51 30.44
CA ILE A 652 -0.47 26.35 30.10
C ILE A 652 -0.90 27.81 30.02
N ARG A 653 -0.21 28.69 30.74
CA ARG A 653 -0.43 30.15 30.75
C ARG A 653 0.78 30.90 30.22
N HIS A 654 1.98 30.49 30.62
CA HIS A 654 3.24 31.14 30.30
C HIS A 654 4.25 30.12 29.78
N LEU A 655 4.81 30.36 28.59
CA LEU A 655 5.88 29.54 28.03
C LEU A 655 7.16 30.35 27.89
N GLU A 656 8.26 29.81 28.40
CA GLU A 656 9.61 30.31 28.16
C GLU A 656 10.32 29.39 27.18
N ILE A 657 10.61 29.92 26.00
CA ILE A 657 11.20 29.17 24.89
C ILE A 657 12.72 29.36 24.92
N PRO A 658 13.50 28.25 24.95
CA PRO A 658 14.95 28.32 24.97
C PRO A 658 15.53 28.77 23.63
N MET A 659 16.79 29.21 23.64
CA MET A 659 17.45 29.79 22.46
C MET A 659 17.61 28.83 21.27
N LEU A 660 17.72 27.52 21.53
CA LEU A 660 17.98 26.49 20.51
C LEU A 660 16.72 26.01 19.77
N LEU A 661 15.52 26.45 20.20
CA LEU A 661 14.29 25.96 19.60
C LEU A 661 14.05 26.60 18.22
N GLU A 662 14.02 25.77 17.19
CA GLU A 662 13.81 26.16 15.79
C GLU A 662 12.34 26.01 15.36
N VAL A 663 11.63 25.02 15.92
CA VAL A 663 10.25 24.69 15.57
C VAL A 663 9.36 24.70 16.80
N LEU A 664 8.30 25.51 16.77
CA LEU A 664 7.29 25.60 17.83
C LEU A 664 5.89 25.48 17.26
N SER A 665 5.14 24.47 17.71
CA SER A 665 3.74 24.27 17.31
C SER A 665 2.83 24.20 18.53
N LEU A 666 1.94 25.19 18.66
CA LEU A 666 1.02 25.34 19.78
C LEU A 666 -0.42 25.26 19.28
N THR A 667 -1.15 24.22 19.68
CA THR A 667 -2.54 24.01 19.26
C THR A 667 -3.47 23.79 20.46
N GLY A 668 -4.55 24.58 20.52
CA GLY A 668 -5.64 24.39 21.48
C GLY A 668 -5.31 24.79 22.92
N LEU A 669 -4.34 25.68 23.16
CA LEU A 669 -3.99 26.15 24.51
C LEU A 669 -4.94 27.25 24.97
N ARG A 670 -6.04 26.88 25.63
CA ARG A 670 -7.15 27.78 25.99
C ARG A 670 -6.82 28.84 27.04
N LYS A 671 -5.78 28.64 27.84
CA LYS A 671 -5.36 29.57 28.91
C LYS A 671 -4.05 30.30 28.61
N LEU A 672 -3.41 30.04 27.47
CA LEU A 672 -2.13 30.65 27.13
C LEU A 672 -2.28 32.17 27.02
N GLN A 673 -1.46 32.88 27.78
CA GLN A 673 -1.44 34.34 27.88
C GLN A 673 -0.05 34.91 27.55
N GLN A 674 1.01 34.12 27.58
CA GLN A 674 2.34 34.64 27.29
C GLN A 674 3.24 33.57 26.69
N VAL A 675 4.01 33.97 25.67
CA VAL A 675 5.12 33.19 25.11
C VAL A 675 6.32 34.12 25.04
N ASN A 676 7.34 33.82 25.82
CA ASN A 676 8.60 34.55 25.83
C ASN A 676 9.65 33.68 25.13
N VAL A 677 10.41 34.28 24.22
CA VAL A 677 11.56 33.62 23.60
C VAL A 677 12.83 34.23 24.18
N THR A 678 13.79 33.38 24.52
CA THR A 678 15.12 33.78 24.98
C THR A 678 15.91 34.34 23.79
N GLU A 679 16.51 35.51 23.96
CA GLU A 679 17.32 36.14 22.91
C GLU A 679 18.78 35.67 22.97
N PRO A 680 19.44 35.40 21.82
CA PRO A 680 18.91 35.47 20.46
C PRO A 680 18.01 34.27 20.13
N SER A 681 16.86 34.54 19.50
CA SER A 681 15.92 33.51 19.01
C SER A 681 16.50 32.78 17.80
N GLN A 682 16.36 31.45 17.74
CA GLN A 682 16.62 30.64 16.54
C GLN A 682 15.32 30.11 15.90
N LEU A 683 14.16 30.61 16.34
CA LEU A 683 12.87 30.10 15.88
C LEU A 683 12.67 30.42 14.39
N GLN A 684 12.51 29.36 13.59
CA GLN A 684 12.32 29.38 12.14
C GLN A 684 10.88 28.99 11.75
N HIS A 685 10.23 28.11 12.51
CA HIS A 685 8.88 27.62 12.24
C HIS A 685 7.97 27.86 13.44
N LEU A 686 6.86 28.56 13.22
CA LEU A 686 5.87 28.86 14.26
C LEU A 686 4.46 28.53 13.80
N THR A 687 3.79 27.65 14.55
CA THR A 687 2.38 27.31 14.37
C THR A 687 1.57 27.72 15.58
N LEU A 688 0.56 28.57 15.37
CA LEU A 688 -0.35 29.08 16.39
C LEU A 688 -1.78 28.75 15.99
N ASN A 689 -2.43 27.81 16.68
CA ASN A 689 -3.76 27.36 16.32
C ASN A 689 -4.70 27.32 17.53
N ASN A 690 -5.84 28.00 17.42
CA ASN A 690 -6.91 27.98 18.43
C ASN A 690 -6.41 28.36 19.84
N LEU A 691 -5.88 29.58 19.96
CA LEU A 691 -5.29 30.15 21.18
C LEU A 691 -6.13 31.35 21.70
N PRO A 692 -7.31 31.12 22.30
CA PRO A 692 -8.31 32.17 22.51
C PRO A 692 -7.93 33.30 23.47
N LYS A 693 -6.98 33.05 24.40
CA LYS A 693 -6.50 34.07 25.35
C LYS A 693 -5.17 34.70 24.95
N PHE A 694 -4.53 34.22 23.88
CA PHE A 694 -3.30 34.78 23.38
C PHE A 694 -3.64 35.99 22.51
N SER A 695 -3.63 37.17 23.13
CA SER A 695 -4.13 38.40 22.49
C SER A 695 -3.30 38.79 21.26
N PRO A 696 -3.88 39.60 20.35
CA PRO A 696 -3.13 40.13 19.20
C PRO A 696 -1.83 40.85 19.60
N GLU A 697 -1.85 41.64 20.67
CA GLU A 697 -0.67 42.36 21.18
C GLU A 697 0.44 41.40 21.59
N LEU A 698 0.09 40.32 22.30
CA LEU A 698 1.04 39.31 22.76
C LEU A 698 1.63 38.51 21.61
N ARG A 699 0.81 38.14 20.62
CA ARG A 699 1.27 37.48 19.40
C ARG A 699 2.20 38.37 18.59
N MET A 700 1.87 39.66 18.43
CA MET A 700 2.75 40.60 17.74
C MET A 700 4.06 40.82 18.48
N ALA A 701 4.05 40.85 19.82
CA ALA A 701 5.26 40.90 20.62
C ALA A 701 6.16 39.67 20.40
N LEU A 702 5.58 38.47 20.32
CA LEU A 702 6.30 37.24 19.97
C LEU A 702 6.90 37.31 18.55
N LEU A 703 6.09 37.68 17.56
CA LEU A 703 6.51 37.76 16.15
C LEU A 703 7.66 38.77 15.96
N LYS A 704 7.61 39.91 16.65
CA LYS A 704 8.67 40.92 16.62
C LYS A 704 10.01 40.38 17.15
N LYS A 705 9.99 39.53 18.18
CA LYS A 705 11.21 38.89 18.69
C LYS A 705 11.84 37.90 17.70
N CYS A 706 11.04 37.33 16.80
CA CYS A 706 11.49 36.37 15.79
C CYS A 706 11.55 36.96 14.37
N GLU A 707 11.48 38.29 14.22
CA GLU A 707 11.34 38.99 12.93
C GLU A 707 12.43 38.64 11.90
N ARG A 708 13.65 38.38 12.38
CA ARG A 708 14.83 38.11 11.54
C ARG A 708 15.08 36.62 11.30
N THR A 709 14.43 35.74 12.04
CA THR A 709 14.69 34.28 11.98
C THR A 709 13.51 33.48 11.46
N LEU A 710 12.28 33.97 11.65
CA LEU A 710 11.08 33.22 11.32
C LEU A 710 10.92 33.09 9.79
N GLU A 711 10.94 31.85 9.30
CA GLU A 711 10.78 31.51 7.88
C GLU A 711 9.38 30.99 7.55
N VAL A 712 8.72 30.29 8.49
CA VAL A 712 7.38 29.72 8.31
C VAL A 712 6.46 30.14 9.46
N LEU A 713 5.30 30.70 9.10
CA LEU A 713 4.27 31.10 10.04
C LEU A 713 2.93 30.48 9.65
N GLU A 714 2.36 29.66 10.53
CA GLU A 714 0.99 29.17 10.43
C GLU A 714 0.14 29.74 11.57
N VAL A 715 -0.92 30.45 11.22
CA VAL A 715 -1.85 31.02 12.19
C VAL A 715 -3.27 30.59 11.82
N ARG A 716 -3.94 29.91 12.76
CA ARG A 716 -5.30 29.40 12.54
C ARG A 716 -6.23 29.78 13.69
N ALA A 717 -7.48 30.11 13.34
CA ALA A 717 -8.55 30.45 14.27
C ALA A 717 -8.16 31.61 15.22
N ILE A 718 -7.83 32.77 14.65
CA ILE A 718 -7.52 34.03 15.37
C ILE A 718 -8.82 34.68 15.91
N PRO A 719 -9.11 34.57 17.22
CA PRO A 719 -10.38 35.05 17.75
C PRO A 719 -10.35 36.57 17.98
N GLY A 720 -11.38 37.25 17.49
CA GLY A 720 -11.58 38.68 17.72
C GLY A 720 -10.63 39.64 17.00
N GLU A 721 -9.69 39.12 16.19
CA GLU A 721 -8.74 39.96 15.47
C GLU A 721 -9.33 40.49 14.16
N VAL A 722 -9.45 41.81 14.07
CA VAL A 722 -10.02 42.54 12.94
C VAL A 722 -8.93 42.96 11.96
N ASN A 723 -7.76 43.33 12.49
CA ASN A 723 -6.62 43.83 11.72
C ASN A 723 -5.36 43.04 12.08
N LEU A 724 -4.69 42.46 11.08
CA LEU A 724 -3.41 41.76 11.25
C LEU A 724 -2.34 42.44 10.41
N SER A 725 -1.26 42.89 11.05
CA SER A 725 -0.11 43.51 10.38
C SER A 725 1.15 42.70 10.64
N LEU A 726 1.79 42.17 9.60
CA LEU A 726 2.99 41.35 9.68
C LEU A 726 4.15 42.09 9.03
N GLU A 727 5.19 42.39 9.80
CA GLU A 727 6.48 42.90 9.30
C GLU A 727 7.55 41.89 9.70
N LEU A 728 7.88 40.97 8.78
CA LEU A 728 8.77 39.82 9.05
C LEU A 728 9.77 39.66 7.90
N THR A 729 11.02 40.07 8.15
CA THR A 729 12.06 40.21 7.12
C THR A 729 12.56 38.89 6.53
N SER A 730 12.41 37.78 7.26
CA SER A 730 12.87 36.44 6.83
C SER A 730 11.75 35.49 6.42
N LEU A 731 10.48 35.90 6.51
CA LEU A 731 9.34 35.02 6.29
C LEU A 731 9.24 34.59 4.82
N LYS A 732 9.27 33.28 4.57
CA LYS A 732 9.13 32.64 3.25
C LYS A 732 7.73 32.05 3.04
N SER A 733 7.09 31.54 4.09
CA SER A 733 5.77 30.91 4.00
C SER A 733 4.80 31.42 5.06
N LEU A 734 3.61 31.84 4.63
CA LEU A 734 2.53 32.28 5.50
C LEU A 734 1.26 31.49 5.21
N THR A 735 0.73 30.82 6.24
CA THR A 735 -0.62 30.23 6.21
C THR A 735 -1.52 30.92 7.23
N LEU A 736 -2.61 31.49 6.75
CA LEU A 736 -3.69 32.04 7.55
C LEU A 736 -4.97 31.24 7.27
N ASP A 737 -5.54 30.65 8.32
CA ASP A 737 -6.77 29.88 8.23
C ASP A 737 -7.79 30.28 9.30
N GLN A 738 -9.08 30.19 8.98
CA GLN A 738 -10.19 30.47 9.90
C GLN A 738 -10.15 31.86 10.58
N GLY A 739 -9.68 32.90 9.87
CA GLY A 739 -9.72 34.29 10.32
C GLY A 739 -11.12 34.91 10.20
N ILE A 740 -12.11 34.38 10.92
CA ILE A 740 -13.53 34.72 10.70
C ILE A 740 -13.91 36.20 10.98
N HIS A 741 -13.09 36.91 11.76
CA HIS A 741 -13.26 38.33 12.09
C HIS A 741 -12.34 39.28 11.32
N LEU A 742 -11.32 38.73 10.63
CA LEU A 742 -10.27 39.52 9.98
C LEU A 742 -10.86 40.30 8.81
N SER A 743 -10.82 41.63 8.86
CA SER A 743 -11.26 42.53 7.79
C SER A 743 -10.10 43.21 7.06
N GLU A 744 -8.96 43.39 7.72
CA GLU A 744 -7.78 44.04 7.16
C GLU A 744 -6.51 43.19 7.40
N LEU A 745 -5.71 43.00 6.36
CA LEU A 745 -4.45 42.26 6.42
C LEU A 745 -3.34 43.07 5.75
N TYR A 746 -2.27 43.34 6.49
CA TYR A 746 -1.09 44.05 6.03
C TYR A 746 0.12 43.10 6.11
N ILE A 747 0.81 42.87 5.00
CA ILE A 747 1.94 41.96 4.89
C ILE A 747 3.12 42.72 4.33
N LYS A 748 4.16 42.91 5.14
CA LYS A 748 5.45 43.49 4.76
C LYS A 748 6.54 42.45 5.01
N CYS A 749 6.64 41.51 4.08
CA CYS A 749 7.49 40.34 4.20
C CYS A 749 8.30 40.18 2.90
N PRO A 750 9.47 40.81 2.76
CA PRO A 750 10.19 40.93 1.50
C PRO A 750 10.50 39.56 0.84
N LYS A 751 10.78 38.53 1.65
CA LYS A 751 11.16 37.18 1.19
C LYS A 751 9.99 36.21 1.03
N LEU A 752 8.74 36.67 1.09
CA LEU A 752 7.58 35.78 1.06
C LEU A 752 7.40 35.11 -0.31
N THR A 753 7.41 33.78 -0.34
CA THR A 753 7.23 32.96 -1.54
C THR A 753 6.00 32.04 -1.48
N ALA A 754 5.38 31.84 -0.33
CA ALA A 754 4.14 31.06 -0.22
C ALA A 754 3.12 31.79 0.63
N LEU A 755 1.92 31.98 0.09
CA LEU A 755 0.81 32.65 0.79
C LEU A 755 -0.45 31.81 0.66
N ARG A 756 -0.90 31.25 1.78
CA ARG A 756 -2.20 30.58 1.88
C ARG A 756 -3.12 31.38 2.77
N VAL A 757 -4.25 31.85 2.22
CA VAL A 757 -5.31 32.52 2.99
C VAL A 757 -6.62 31.79 2.77
N GLN A 758 -7.19 31.21 3.83
CA GLN A 758 -8.43 30.45 3.80
C GLN A 758 -9.30 30.77 5.01
N GLY A 759 -10.63 30.61 4.86
CA GLY A 759 -11.55 30.78 6.00
C GLY A 759 -11.63 32.20 6.57
N CYS A 760 -11.31 33.23 5.76
CA CYS A 760 -11.39 34.66 6.14
C CYS A 760 -12.52 35.40 5.39
N PRO A 761 -13.81 35.11 5.68
CA PRO A 761 -14.95 35.64 4.91
C PRO A 761 -15.14 37.16 5.00
N LYS A 762 -14.63 37.81 6.06
CA LYS A 762 -14.75 39.27 6.27
C LYS A 762 -13.59 40.08 5.69
N LEU A 763 -12.56 39.42 5.16
CA LEU A 763 -11.37 40.09 4.66
C LEU A 763 -11.75 40.99 3.48
N SER A 764 -11.68 42.30 3.70
CA SER A 764 -12.14 43.32 2.75
C SER A 764 -11.00 44.20 2.24
N PHE A 765 -9.90 44.27 2.99
CA PHE A 765 -8.70 45.03 2.69
C PHE A 765 -7.45 44.14 2.80
N LEU A 766 -6.56 44.21 1.80
CA LEU A 766 -5.30 43.48 1.78
C LEU A 766 -4.17 44.36 1.25
N GLU A 767 -3.11 44.55 2.03
CA GLU A 767 -1.89 45.23 1.63
C GLU A 767 -0.71 44.26 1.66
N ILE A 768 0.05 44.19 0.55
CA ILE A 768 1.20 43.30 0.39
C ILE A 768 2.40 44.09 -0.14
N ASP A 769 3.51 44.06 0.60
CA ASP A 769 4.83 44.58 0.24
C ASP A 769 5.85 43.42 0.26
N ILE A 770 6.30 43.03 -0.94
CA ILE A 770 7.16 41.85 -1.18
C ILE A 770 8.20 42.18 -2.27
N GLU A 771 9.34 41.49 -2.26
CA GLU A 771 10.41 41.75 -3.24
C GLU A 771 10.21 41.02 -4.57
N THR A 772 9.42 39.94 -4.67
CA THR A 772 9.12 39.30 -5.96
C THR A 772 7.72 38.70 -6.01
N LEU A 773 6.92 39.03 -7.04
CA LEU A 773 5.58 38.44 -7.24
C LEU A 773 5.66 37.05 -7.89
N SER A 774 6.67 36.78 -8.73
CA SER A 774 6.82 35.50 -9.44
C SER A 774 7.06 34.30 -8.53
N GLN A 775 7.43 34.56 -7.27
CA GLN A 775 7.67 33.51 -6.29
C GLN A 775 6.42 33.18 -5.46
N ILE A 776 5.42 34.06 -5.35
CA ILE A 776 4.24 33.79 -4.49
C ILE A 776 3.37 32.70 -5.09
N GLN A 777 3.49 31.50 -4.51
CA GLN A 777 2.56 30.40 -4.71
C GLN A 777 1.32 30.60 -3.82
N ILE A 778 0.17 30.82 -4.46
CA ILE A 778 -1.16 30.92 -3.80
C ILE A 778 -1.97 29.62 -3.96
N HIS A 779 -1.35 28.58 -4.53
CA HIS A 779 -1.97 27.27 -4.75
C HIS A 779 -2.65 26.79 -3.46
N HIS A 780 -3.90 26.36 -3.55
CA HIS A 780 -4.76 25.92 -2.44
C HIS A 780 -5.34 27.01 -1.52
N SER A 781 -5.22 28.30 -1.82
CA SER A 781 -6.06 29.32 -1.14
C SER A 781 -7.52 29.27 -1.61
N ALA A 782 -8.44 29.63 -0.73
CA ALA A 782 -9.84 29.82 -1.12
C ALA A 782 -10.02 31.17 -1.84
N ARG A 783 -11.08 31.30 -2.65
CA ARG A 783 -11.43 32.60 -3.25
C ARG A 783 -11.79 33.60 -2.15
N LEU A 784 -11.15 34.76 -2.16
CA LEU A 784 -11.37 35.87 -1.23
C LEU A 784 -12.58 36.70 -1.68
N MET A 785 -13.77 36.12 -1.58
CA MET A 785 -15.02 36.73 -2.07
C MET A 785 -15.36 38.07 -1.40
N GLY A 786 -14.88 38.29 -0.17
CA GLY A 786 -15.06 39.53 0.58
C GLY A 786 -14.11 40.66 0.19
N LEU A 787 -13.02 40.37 -0.53
CA LEU A 787 -11.95 41.34 -0.77
C LEU A 787 -12.41 42.45 -1.73
N ARG A 788 -12.35 43.71 -1.27
CA ARG A 788 -12.79 44.90 -2.02
C ARG A 788 -11.64 45.82 -2.37
N HIS A 789 -10.66 45.94 -1.48
CA HIS A 789 -9.53 46.84 -1.61
C HIS A 789 -8.23 46.05 -1.51
N MET A 790 -7.32 46.28 -2.46
CA MET A 790 -5.99 45.67 -2.42
C MET A 790 -4.92 46.70 -2.77
N THR A 791 -3.88 46.77 -1.95
CA THR A 791 -2.66 47.53 -2.21
C THR A 791 -1.52 46.53 -2.39
N ILE A 792 -0.77 46.66 -3.48
CA ILE A 792 0.36 45.76 -3.76
C ILE A 792 1.61 46.54 -4.16
N LYS A 793 2.71 46.22 -3.51
CA LYS A 793 4.04 46.75 -3.79
C LYS A 793 4.97 45.61 -4.17
N ILE A 794 5.31 45.55 -5.45
CA ILE A 794 6.02 44.44 -6.10
C ILE A 794 6.92 44.96 -7.23
N PRO A 795 8.13 44.44 -7.45
CA PRO A 795 8.97 44.97 -8.53
C PRO A 795 8.41 44.72 -9.94
N SER A 796 7.63 43.66 -10.13
CA SER A 796 7.04 43.29 -11.43
C SER A 796 5.61 42.81 -11.25
N THR A 797 4.69 43.32 -12.08
CA THR A 797 3.28 42.91 -12.10
C THR A 797 2.99 41.75 -13.06
N ARG A 798 4.01 41.17 -13.69
CA ARG A 798 3.86 40.05 -14.64
C ARG A 798 3.20 38.88 -13.90
N HIS A 799 2.03 38.43 -14.36
CA HIS A 799 1.15 37.40 -13.75
C HIS A 799 0.14 37.88 -12.69
N LEU A 800 0.17 39.16 -12.30
CA LEU A 800 -0.77 39.70 -11.32
C LEU A 800 -2.23 39.54 -11.78
N SER A 801 -2.50 39.73 -13.08
CA SER A 801 -3.85 39.60 -13.64
C SER A 801 -4.44 38.21 -13.46
N ASN A 802 -3.63 37.15 -13.62
CA ASN A 802 -4.08 35.76 -13.57
C ASN A 802 -4.37 35.33 -12.13
N ILE A 803 -3.51 35.76 -11.20
CA ILE A 803 -3.66 35.51 -9.77
C ILE A 803 -4.93 36.18 -9.26
N LEU A 804 -5.09 37.50 -9.49
CA LEU A 804 -6.24 38.24 -8.97
C LEU A 804 -7.57 37.80 -9.59
N ALA A 805 -7.58 37.41 -10.88
CA ALA A 805 -8.78 36.92 -11.54
C ALA A 805 -9.40 35.72 -10.84
N TYR A 806 -8.57 34.80 -10.37
CA TYR A 806 -9.02 33.58 -9.71
C TYR A 806 -9.34 33.82 -8.23
N TYR A 807 -8.45 34.51 -7.50
CA TYR A 807 -8.52 34.61 -6.04
C TYR A 807 -9.33 35.82 -5.53
N ALA A 808 -9.45 36.90 -6.30
CA ALA A 808 -10.09 38.15 -5.88
C ALA A 808 -11.11 38.68 -6.92
N PRO A 809 -12.14 37.88 -7.31
CA PRO A 809 -13.06 38.25 -8.40
C PRO A 809 -13.92 39.51 -8.10
N ASN A 810 -14.03 39.87 -6.83
CA ASN A 810 -14.92 40.90 -6.29
C ASN A 810 -14.20 42.23 -5.96
N LEU A 811 -12.94 42.37 -6.38
CA LEU A 811 -12.09 43.52 -6.11
C LEU A 811 -12.65 44.79 -6.76
N GLN A 812 -12.75 45.88 -5.98
CA GLN A 812 -13.28 47.18 -6.41
C GLN A 812 -12.18 48.21 -6.62
N THR A 813 -11.17 48.21 -5.76
CA THR A 813 -10.04 49.15 -5.83
C THR A 813 -8.72 48.38 -5.79
N LEU A 814 -7.85 48.64 -6.76
CA LEU A 814 -6.48 48.11 -6.80
C LEU A 814 -5.48 49.28 -6.80
N THR A 815 -4.61 49.33 -5.79
CA THR A 815 -3.49 50.26 -5.73
C THR A 815 -2.20 49.49 -5.98
N ILE A 816 -1.41 49.92 -6.96
CA ILE A 816 -0.10 49.35 -7.27
C ILE A 816 0.95 50.42 -6.97
N GLU A 817 1.94 50.07 -6.15
CA GLU A 817 2.96 51.01 -5.68
C GLU A 817 4.38 50.54 -5.98
N ASN A 818 5.25 51.45 -6.44
CA ASN A 818 6.68 51.19 -6.69
C ASN A 818 6.96 49.98 -7.62
N SER A 819 6.04 49.68 -8.54
CA SER A 819 6.10 48.51 -9.42
C SER A 819 6.41 48.90 -10.87
N TRP A 820 6.96 47.96 -11.65
CA TRP A 820 6.94 48.06 -13.11
C TRP A 820 5.63 47.47 -13.66
N ILE A 821 4.90 48.25 -14.46
CA ILE A 821 3.63 47.81 -15.08
C ILE A 821 3.60 48.13 -16.58
N SER A 822 3.38 47.09 -17.39
CA SER A 822 3.19 47.25 -18.84
C SER A 822 1.74 47.59 -19.16
N LYS A 823 1.51 48.23 -20.32
CA LYS A 823 0.17 48.52 -20.82
C LYS A 823 -0.65 47.25 -21.05
N GLU A 824 -0.01 46.17 -21.48
CA GLU A 824 -0.68 44.89 -21.71
C GLU A 824 -1.18 44.26 -20.41
N GLU A 825 -0.38 44.28 -19.34
CA GLU A 825 -0.78 43.73 -18.04
C GLU A 825 -1.91 44.56 -17.41
N LEU A 826 -1.84 45.90 -17.52
CA LEU A 826 -2.93 46.79 -17.11
C LEU A 826 -4.24 46.48 -17.86
N MET A 827 -4.14 46.18 -19.16
CA MET A 827 -5.29 45.75 -19.97
C MET A 827 -5.83 44.39 -19.52
N LYS A 828 -4.96 43.42 -19.20
CA LYS A 828 -5.37 42.11 -18.67
C LYS A 828 -6.08 42.22 -17.33
N LEU A 829 -5.59 43.05 -16.41
CA LEU A 829 -6.24 43.35 -15.12
C LEU A 829 -7.65 43.93 -15.31
N GLY A 830 -7.79 44.89 -16.24
CA GLY A 830 -9.10 45.45 -16.59
C GLY A 830 -10.07 44.43 -17.17
N ARG A 831 -9.60 43.49 -18.01
CA ARG A 831 -10.42 42.38 -18.54
C ARG A 831 -10.84 41.41 -17.45
N SER A 832 -9.90 41.01 -16.61
CA SER A 832 -10.07 39.87 -15.71
C SER A 832 -10.85 40.19 -14.44
N LEU A 833 -10.88 41.46 -14.01
CA LEU A 833 -11.54 41.87 -12.77
C LEU A 833 -12.89 42.58 -13.01
N MET A 834 -13.97 41.77 -13.03
CA MET A 834 -15.41 42.10 -13.01
C MET A 834 -15.79 43.45 -12.38
N CYS A 835 -15.45 43.54 -11.10
CA CYS A 835 -16.01 44.53 -10.19
C CYS A 835 -15.09 45.74 -9.98
N LEU A 836 -13.97 45.81 -10.71
CA LEU A 836 -12.94 46.83 -10.52
C LEU A 836 -13.45 48.20 -10.98
N GLY A 837 -13.59 49.11 -10.02
CA GLY A 837 -14.07 50.47 -10.21
C GLY A 837 -12.97 51.53 -10.17
N ASN A 838 -11.79 51.24 -9.61
CA ASN A 838 -10.69 52.19 -9.55
C ASN A 838 -9.32 51.49 -9.57
N ILE A 839 -8.36 52.04 -10.33
CA ILE A 839 -6.96 51.62 -10.32
C ILE A 839 -6.10 52.83 -9.98
N ASN A 840 -5.28 52.71 -8.93
CA ASN A 840 -4.34 53.73 -8.52
C ASN A 840 -2.91 53.25 -8.78
N LEU A 841 -2.12 54.01 -9.54
CA LEU A 841 -0.69 53.74 -9.74
C LEU A 841 0.11 54.80 -8.98
N LYS A 842 0.88 54.39 -7.97
CA LYS A 842 1.75 55.30 -7.21
C LYS A 842 3.21 54.94 -7.45
N ASN A 843 4.03 55.91 -7.84
CA ASN A 843 5.48 55.73 -8.04
C ASN A 843 5.86 54.51 -8.93
N CYS A 844 4.98 54.12 -9.86
CA CYS A 844 5.22 53.00 -10.75
C CYS A 844 6.07 53.43 -11.96
N LYS A 845 6.95 52.54 -12.43
CA LYS A 845 7.67 52.73 -13.69
C LYS A 845 6.79 52.21 -14.83
N GLU A 846 6.50 53.08 -15.79
CA GLU A 846 5.59 52.80 -16.90
C GLU A 846 6.38 52.64 -18.20
N GLU A 847 5.96 51.70 -19.05
CA GLU A 847 6.56 51.48 -20.38
C GLU A 847 6.12 52.55 -21.41
N ASN A 848 4.93 53.16 -21.23
CA ASN A 848 4.36 54.19 -22.10
C ASN A 848 3.42 55.11 -21.29
N GLN A 849 3.42 56.42 -21.54
CA GLN A 849 2.55 57.39 -20.82
C GLN A 849 1.06 57.01 -20.96
N PHE A 850 0.40 56.71 -19.83
CA PHE A 850 -1.04 56.49 -19.81
C PHE A 850 -1.81 57.82 -19.78
N ALA A 851 -2.81 58.00 -20.65
CA ALA A 851 -3.73 59.13 -20.56
C ALA A 851 -4.67 58.95 -19.36
N GLY A 852 -4.96 60.02 -18.61
CA GLY A 852 -5.64 60.02 -17.30
C GLY A 852 -7.07 59.47 -17.21
N THR A 853 -7.54 58.71 -18.20
CA THR A 853 -8.74 57.87 -18.12
C THR A 853 -8.53 56.58 -18.92
N PHE A 854 -8.77 55.43 -18.31
CA PHE A 854 -8.69 54.12 -18.97
C PHE A 854 -10.02 53.85 -19.70
N LYS A 855 -10.06 54.05 -21.02
CA LYS A 855 -11.25 53.87 -21.86
C LYS A 855 -11.46 52.38 -22.19
N PRO A 856 -12.49 51.70 -21.66
CA PRO A 856 -12.69 50.26 -21.81
C PRO A 856 -13.55 49.89 -23.03
N MET A 857 -13.57 50.69 -24.10
CA MET A 857 -14.23 50.29 -25.36
C MET A 857 -13.54 49.06 -26.01
N LEU A 858 -12.31 48.73 -25.60
CA LEU A 858 -11.56 47.53 -26.01
C LEU A 858 -11.79 46.30 -25.10
N LEU A 859 -12.74 46.38 -24.16
CA LEU A 859 -12.91 45.44 -23.04
C LEU A 859 -14.35 44.92 -22.84
N GLY A 860 -15.31 45.34 -23.65
CA GLY A 860 -16.70 44.84 -23.58
C GLY A 860 -17.53 45.33 -22.40
N ARG A 861 -17.16 46.45 -21.74
CA ARG A 861 -17.91 47.08 -20.64
C ARG A 861 -18.42 48.47 -21.03
N SER A 862 -19.54 48.88 -20.43
CA SER A 862 -20.18 50.18 -20.68
C SER A 862 -19.62 51.36 -19.86
N ASN A 863 -18.85 51.10 -18.79
CA ASN A 863 -18.43 52.12 -17.82
C ASN A 863 -16.90 52.33 -17.84
N ASN A 864 -16.44 53.59 -17.86
CA ASN A 864 -15.02 53.94 -17.76
C ASN A 864 -14.48 53.64 -16.35
N ILE A 865 -13.29 53.03 -16.25
CA ILE A 865 -12.61 52.83 -14.96
C ILE A 865 -11.64 54.01 -14.75
N PRO A 866 -11.81 54.83 -13.70
CA PRO A 866 -10.81 55.82 -13.31
C PRO A 866 -9.43 55.18 -13.10
N LEU A 867 -8.41 55.75 -13.76
CA LEU A 867 -7.00 55.43 -13.57
C LEU A 867 -6.34 56.65 -12.96
N ASN A 868 -6.07 56.61 -11.65
CA ASN A 868 -5.42 57.71 -10.94
C ASN A 868 -3.93 57.44 -10.85
N ILE A 869 -3.13 58.31 -11.47
CA ILE A 869 -1.67 58.20 -11.49
C ILE A 869 -1.11 59.30 -10.60
N SER A 870 -0.47 58.91 -9.49
CA SER A 870 0.24 59.84 -8.62
C SER A 870 1.74 59.59 -8.74
N ARG A 871 2.47 60.55 -9.32
CA ARG A 871 3.93 60.55 -9.42
C ARG A 871 4.47 61.55 -8.39
N LEU A 872 5.22 61.07 -7.40
CA LEU A 872 6.07 61.89 -6.55
C LEU A 872 7.49 61.90 -7.11
#